data_AF-E6PF46-F1
#
_entry.id   AF-E6PF46-F1
#
_cell.length_a   1.000
_cell.length_b   1.000
_cell.length_c   1.000
_cell.angle_alpha   90.00
_cell.angle_beta   90.00
_cell.angle_gamma   90.00
#
_symmetry.space_group_name_H-M   'P 1'
#
loop_
_entity.id
_entity.type
_entity.pdbx_description
1 polymer ?
#
loop_
_entity_poly.entity_id
_entity_poly.type
_entity_poly.pdbx_seq_one_letter_code
_entity_poly.pdbx_strand_id
1 'polypeptide(L)'
;MTRYDMVDMATDLSSGSAANPRFAYILDDDQMAQGSTLGAPRCTVVLKPTGAIAKIYSPDAGFDYFGALGISFWDRRSTLRLTRHGGEFHIHPERQDYAYQLNNGVHVHEQVFAYNAGGQEAASVPPPAAYYRVHLKNASTAPVSFDIYGFCELRGNTSQDVQVRFDAELGGIVVWNQSVPSHVRLFATLAPATSWDTNSDRARLVAHESPGVLSNTVESLGSDPVGALHTAIDLQPDEERWVEYLCVLSPVSVTDLAAARKRCPPGKKALHETSAYYWNYLSQSVLRTPNHDVNQGVLWAKANMLRVQTYAPTGWCFVNDPTRSNNSVGRDTAWMSFGADYLNHDFAHDSLQAYFRLQEPDGKIVEYYDVRNDKWEDYSLNVNDNTPLAVIALWHHYAVTGNEDFLRECYPRAIHAMEYMLSQRNDDGLVWCTATATSDWGIIGWRNVIQDYRISGASTEVNSECFAALGALFEMATLLEDAPTAKRFKKSANDLYKAINTHLVNPANDLYYLTIDVDGAKRSDVTADLIFPVLFGVAPPDRAARIIARLSDAEFWTDAGIRTVPRSDLIYGPINGYGLLGGVWVAVTYWYAFAAAKYNPGFMAKALATSFRHFSSDPRRNNTVPGQFSEWLHGEILVNQGMMLSPWDAPRYLWAAIEGAGGLNVRGQTATIDPCLAADWRWLTAVNVPFRGEHIAWIGVRMPEGMHVFTTSALGSESPITRYEKDLTEIGVVTDPRVTLVVLSEKTSLLLFIGNSSEQAITTAASLREIKGARHSVRLFSTIWNTWRDLGHLKKQEILDGIPVIIDAGGFALLEITQH
;
A
#
# COMPACT_ATOMS: atom_id res chain seq x y z
N MET A 1 -9.41 -14.19 -20.13
CA MET A 1 -9.51 -14.81 -18.80
C MET A 1 -8.13 -15.27 -18.37
N THR A 2 -7.36 -14.40 -17.71
CA THR A 2 -6.20 -14.83 -16.92
C THR A 2 -6.72 -15.35 -15.59
N ARG A 3 -6.21 -16.50 -15.14
CA ARG A 3 -6.74 -17.38 -14.08
C ARG A 3 -6.67 -16.82 -12.63
N TYR A 4 -6.59 -15.50 -12.47
CA TYR A 4 -6.54 -14.80 -11.19
C TYR A 4 -7.94 -14.36 -10.77
N ASP A 5 -8.83 -15.34 -10.61
CA ASP A 5 -10.17 -15.05 -10.10
C ASP A 5 -10.02 -14.77 -8.60
N MET A 6 -10.28 -13.53 -8.19
CA MET A 6 -10.60 -13.30 -6.78
C MET A 6 -11.88 -14.08 -6.50
N VAL A 7 -11.76 -15.16 -5.75
CA VAL A 7 -12.95 -15.93 -5.43
C VAL A 7 -13.63 -15.30 -4.23
N ASP A 8 -14.94 -15.15 -4.36
CA ASP A 8 -15.92 -14.90 -3.31
C ASP A 8 -16.04 -16.10 -2.34
N MET A 9 -14.91 -16.74 -2.01
CA MET A 9 -14.86 -17.98 -1.24
C MET A 9 -15.08 -17.68 0.22
N ALA A 10 -16.35 -17.71 0.62
CA ALA A 10 -16.74 -18.08 1.96
C ALA A 10 -15.99 -19.33 2.34
N THR A 11 -14.96 -19.17 3.17
CA THR A 11 -14.73 -19.93 4.39
C THR A 11 -13.34 -19.60 4.97
N ASP A 12 -13.29 -19.26 6.25
CA ASP A 12 -12.37 -20.00 7.11
C ASP A 12 -12.77 -21.46 6.94
N LEU A 13 -11.96 -22.26 6.22
CA LEU A 13 -12.28 -23.67 5.90
C LEU A 13 -12.55 -24.51 7.16
N SER A 14 -12.29 -23.95 8.36
CA SER A 14 -12.57 -24.55 9.67
C SER A 14 -13.77 -23.98 10.43
N SER A 15 -14.39 -22.86 10.04
CA SER A 15 -15.52 -22.30 10.81
C SER A 15 -16.59 -21.62 9.96
N GLY A 16 -17.77 -22.25 9.88
CA GLY A 16 -18.96 -21.75 9.21
C GLY A 16 -19.63 -20.55 9.89
N SER A 17 -18.88 -19.51 10.25
CA SER A 17 -19.42 -18.18 10.56
C SER A 17 -18.98 -17.18 9.49
N ALA A 18 -19.94 -16.40 8.98
CA ALA A 18 -19.71 -15.46 7.90
C ALA A 18 -18.84 -14.28 8.35
N ALA A 19 -17.52 -14.38 8.15
CA ALA A 19 -16.67 -13.24 7.85
C ALA A 19 -16.73 -13.02 6.33
N ASN A 20 -16.97 -11.78 5.90
CA ASN A 20 -17.17 -11.44 4.50
C ASN A 20 -15.91 -11.83 3.66
N PRO A 21 -16.01 -12.73 2.68
CA PRO A 21 -14.84 -13.35 2.06
C PRO A 21 -14.61 -12.84 0.64
N ARG A 22 -13.75 -11.84 0.37
CA ARG A 22 -13.77 -11.24 -0.98
C ARG A 22 -12.48 -10.77 -1.64
N PHE A 23 -11.26 -10.99 -1.15
CA PHE A 23 -10.10 -10.32 -1.77
C PHE A 23 -8.76 -11.05 -1.67
N ALA A 24 -8.68 -12.27 -2.19
CA ALA A 24 -7.40 -12.99 -2.31
C ALA A 24 -7.05 -13.30 -3.76
N TYR A 25 -5.77 -13.27 -4.09
CA TYR A 25 -5.28 -13.89 -5.34
C TYR A 25 -5.07 -15.39 -5.11
N ILE A 26 -5.62 -16.22 -5.98
CA ILE A 26 -5.40 -17.67 -5.98
C ILE A 26 -4.45 -18.02 -7.12
N LEU A 27 -3.41 -18.79 -6.80
CA LEU A 27 -2.30 -19.13 -7.69
C LEU A 27 -1.93 -20.59 -7.48
N ASP A 28 -1.60 -21.32 -8.55
CA ASP A 28 -0.94 -22.62 -8.40
C ASP A 28 0.43 -22.41 -7.71
N ASP A 29 0.88 -23.37 -6.91
CA ASP A 29 2.06 -23.23 -6.05
C ASP A 29 3.42 -23.17 -6.79
N ASP A 30 3.40 -23.28 -8.11
CA ASP A 30 4.54 -23.07 -9.00
C ASP A 30 4.48 -21.73 -9.77
N GLN A 31 3.46 -20.88 -9.53
CA GLN A 31 3.23 -19.62 -10.24
C GLN A 31 3.84 -18.39 -9.56
N MET A 32 4.55 -18.55 -8.43
CA MET A 32 5.23 -17.43 -7.77
C MET A 32 6.75 -17.54 -7.86
N ALA A 33 7.41 -16.42 -8.18
CA ALA A 33 8.88 -16.31 -8.08
C ALA A 33 9.33 -15.86 -6.68
N GLN A 34 8.47 -15.15 -5.96
CA GLN A 34 8.70 -14.62 -4.61
C GLN A 34 7.44 -14.82 -3.76
N GLY A 35 7.61 -14.97 -2.44
CA GLY A 35 6.48 -14.98 -1.51
C GLY A 35 6.13 -13.57 -1.02
N SER A 36 5.02 -13.45 -0.29
CA SER A 36 4.56 -12.17 0.24
C SER A 36 5.55 -11.51 1.22
N THR A 37 5.56 -10.19 1.22
CA THR A 37 6.10 -9.36 2.30
C THR A 37 4.94 -8.89 3.16
N LEU A 38 4.90 -9.35 4.42
CA LEU A 38 3.84 -9.11 5.38
C LEU A 38 4.42 -8.28 6.53
N GLY A 39 3.77 -7.19 6.89
CA GLY A 39 4.27 -6.31 7.95
C GLY A 39 3.29 -6.09 9.08
N ALA A 40 3.88 -5.77 10.22
CA ALA A 40 3.27 -5.34 11.45
C ALA A 40 4.11 -4.20 12.05
N PRO A 41 3.57 -3.40 12.99
CA PRO A 41 4.25 -2.20 13.48
C PRO A 41 5.70 -2.39 13.92
N ARG A 42 6.06 -3.57 14.44
CA ARG A 42 7.40 -3.84 14.97
C ARG A 42 8.12 -5.01 14.32
N CYS A 43 7.62 -5.54 13.19
CA CYS A 43 8.34 -6.54 12.42
C CYS A 43 7.82 -6.70 10.99
N THR A 44 8.70 -7.16 10.11
CA THR A 44 8.37 -7.53 8.72
C THR A 44 8.73 -8.99 8.50
N VAL A 45 7.83 -9.76 7.90
CA VAL A 45 7.99 -11.17 7.56
C VAL A 45 8.05 -11.29 6.03
N VAL A 46 9.11 -11.91 5.52
CA VAL A 46 9.27 -12.16 4.09
C VAL A 46 9.12 -13.65 3.84
N LEU A 47 8.28 -14.03 2.87
CA LEU A 47 8.02 -15.41 2.50
C LEU A 47 8.79 -15.82 1.24
N LYS A 48 9.11 -17.11 1.17
CA LYS A 48 9.67 -17.76 -0.02
C LYS A 48 8.57 -18.07 -1.03
N PRO A 49 8.91 -18.29 -2.31
CA PRO A 49 7.96 -18.85 -3.28
C PRO A 49 7.39 -20.22 -2.85
N THR A 50 8.03 -20.92 -1.90
CA THR A 50 7.56 -22.20 -1.35
C THR A 50 6.55 -22.06 -0.20
N GLY A 51 6.11 -20.84 0.14
CA GLY A 51 5.24 -20.54 1.30
C GLY A 51 5.97 -20.44 2.65
N ALA A 52 7.18 -20.96 2.76
CA ALA A 52 7.99 -20.91 3.99
C ALA A 52 8.44 -19.47 4.32
N ILE A 53 8.72 -19.19 5.59
CA ILE A 53 9.32 -17.91 5.98
C ILE A 53 10.77 -17.88 5.51
N ALA A 54 11.16 -16.81 4.81
CA ALA A 54 12.53 -16.54 4.39
C ALA A 54 13.33 -15.87 5.51
N LYS A 55 12.72 -14.87 6.16
CA LYS A 55 13.32 -14.10 7.25
C LYS A 55 12.27 -13.28 8.00
N ILE A 56 12.63 -12.84 9.20
CA ILE A 56 11.85 -11.89 10.00
C ILE A 56 12.77 -10.72 10.40
N TYR A 57 12.44 -9.54 9.90
CA TYR A 57 13.17 -8.29 10.13
C TYR A 57 12.56 -7.52 11.32
N SER A 58 13.41 -6.90 12.14
CA SER A 58 12.98 -5.99 13.20
C SER A 58 13.39 -4.56 12.89
N PRO A 59 12.44 -3.62 12.72
CA PRO A 59 12.74 -2.20 12.60
C PRO A 59 13.35 -1.61 13.88
N ASP A 60 13.08 -2.18 15.06
CA ASP A 60 13.68 -1.72 16.31
C ASP A 60 15.19 -1.99 16.37
N ALA A 61 15.62 -3.14 15.84
CA ALA A 61 17.02 -3.56 15.89
C ALA A 61 17.79 -3.24 14.60
N GLY A 62 17.10 -3.22 13.46
CA GLY A 62 17.63 -2.89 12.16
C GLY A 62 18.27 -4.03 11.39
N PHE A 63 17.87 -5.27 11.69
CA PHE A 63 18.43 -6.46 11.07
C PHE A 63 17.44 -7.64 11.17
N ASP A 64 17.79 -8.78 10.56
CA ASP A 64 16.99 -9.99 10.54
C ASP A 64 17.25 -10.81 11.82
N TYR A 65 16.23 -11.01 12.66
CA TYR A 65 16.35 -11.83 13.88
C TYR A 65 16.19 -13.33 13.63
N PHE A 66 15.48 -13.68 12.57
CA PHE A 66 15.31 -15.06 12.12
C PHE A 66 15.72 -15.18 10.66
N GLY A 67 16.36 -16.31 10.34
CA GLY A 67 16.51 -16.77 8.97
C GLY A 67 15.28 -17.57 8.55
N ALA A 68 15.49 -18.61 7.75
CA ALA A 68 14.38 -19.40 7.22
C ALA A 68 13.64 -20.20 8.30
N LEU A 69 12.31 -20.26 8.21
CA LEU A 69 11.47 -21.22 8.92
C LEU A 69 10.63 -22.02 7.92
N GLY A 70 10.81 -23.34 7.93
CA GLY A 70 10.09 -24.27 7.06
C GLY A 70 9.47 -25.44 7.81
N ILE A 71 8.36 -25.95 7.27
CA ILE A 71 7.61 -27.08 7.80
C ILE A 71 7.79 -28.32 6.90
N SER A 72 8.05 -29.46 7.53
CA SER A 72 8.18 -30.76 6.85
C SER A 72 7.45 -31.86 7.63
N PHE A 73 7.06 -32.91 6.90
CA PHE A 73 6.24 -34.01 7.39
C PHE A 73 6.86 -35.36 7.03
N TRP A 74 6.82 -36.31 7.96
CA TRP A 74 7.27 -37.70 7.73
C TRP A 74 6.24 -38.68 8.28
N ASP A 75 6.01 -39.76 7.53
CA ASP A 75 5.17 -40.86 7.99
C ASP A 75 5.85 -41.58 9.16
N ARG A 76 5.12 -41.80 10.26
CA ARG A 76 5.74 -42.35 11.48
C ARG A 76 6.14 -43.82 11.34
N ARG A 77 5.42 -44.58 10.49
CA ARG A 77 5.64 -46.02 10.34
C ARG A 77 6.77 -46.34 9.36
N SER A 78 6.75 -45.72 8.20
CA SER A 78 7.73 -45.93 7.14
C SER A 78 8.97 -45.07 7.31
N THR A 79 8.90 -44.05 8.17
CA THR A 79 9.92 -43.00 8.38
C THR A 79 10.24 -42.18 7.13
N LEU A 80 9.49 -42.36 6.05
CA LEU A 80 9.71 -41.64 4.79
C LEU A 80 9.02 -40.28 4.80
N ARG A 81 9.66 -39.31 4.13
CA ARG A 81 9.11 -37.97 3.95
C ARG A 81 7.78 -38.02 3.18
N LEU A 82 6.77 -37.34 3.70
CA LEU A 82 5.50 -37.15 3.01
C LEU A 82 5.65 -36.06 1.95
N THR A 83 5.31 -36.38 0.72
CA THR A 83 5.42 -35.46 -0.42
C THR A 83 4.12 -34.69 -0.62
N ARG A 84 4.26 -33.45 -1.06
CA ARG A 84 3.14 -32.57 -1.41
C ARG A 84 2.63 -32.91 -2.81
N HIS A 85 1.32 -32.88 -3.00
CA HIS A 85 0.63 -33.14 -4.26
C HIS A 85 -0.39 -32.05 -4.54
N GLY A 86 -0.18 -31.36 -5.66
CA GLY A 86 -0.92 -30.12 -5.96
C GLY A 86 -0.67 -29.06 -4.91
N GLY A 87 -1.10 -27.84 -5.19
CA GLY A 87 -1.03 -26.78 -4.20
C GLY A 87 -1.48 -25.45 -4.75
N GLU A 88 -2.13 -24.67 -3.89
CA GLU A 88 -2.63 -23.35 -4.22
C GLU A 88 -2.21 -22.36 -3.14
N PHE A 89 -1.64 -21.22 -3.55
CA PHE A 89 -1.41 -20.08 -2.68
C PHE A 89 -2.60 -19.14 -2.72
N HIS A 90 -3.06 -18.69 -1.55
CA HIS A 90 -4.03 -17.59 -1.46
C HIS A 90 -3.35 -16.37 -0.83
N ILE A 91 -3.22 -15.29 -1.60
CA ILE A 91 -2.57 -14.05 -1.16
C ILE A 91 -3.64 -13.09 -0.65
N HIS A 92 -3.72 -12.89 0.65
CA HIS A 92 -4.64 -11.97 1.32
C HIS A 92 -3.95 -10.65 1.68
N PRO A 93 -4.69 -9.56 1.97
CA PRO A 93 -4.12 -8.31 2.44
C PRO A 93 -3.19 -8.47 3.64
N GLU A 94 -3.58 -9.29 4.61
CA GLU A 94 -2.90 -9.42 5.91
C GLU A 94 -2.08 -10.71 6.08
N ARG A 95 -2.23 -11.68 5.16
CA ARG A 95 -1.63 -13.01 5.28
C ARG A 95 -1.38 -13.69 3.93
N GLN A 96 -0.62 -14.78 3.96
CA GLN A 96 -0.55 -15.73 2.86
C GLN A 96 -0.93 -17.12 3.35
N ASP A 97 -1.79 -17.77 2.60
CA ASP A 97 -2.22 -19.14 2.84
C ASP A 97 -1.62 -20.07 1.77
N TYR A 98 -1.38 -21.33 2.12
CA TYR A 98 -0.95 -22.39 1.19
C TYR A 98 -1.73 -23.68 1.49
N ALA A 99 -2.55 -24.11 0.54
CA ALA A 99 -3.37 -25.31 0.66
C ALA A 99 -2.86 -26.40 -0.29
N TYR A 100 -2.63 -27.61 0.22
CA TYR A 100 -2.16 -28.75 -0.57
C TYR A 100 -2.52 -30.08 0.09
N GLN A 101 -2.31 -31.20 -0.62
CA GLN A 101 -2.51 -32.54 -0.08
C GLN A 101 -1.17 -33.27 0.07
N LEU A 102 -1.01 -34.03 1.14
CA LEU A 102 0.11 -34.97 1.34
C LEU A 102 -0.21 -36.32 0.71
N ASN A 103 0.82 -37.06 0.30
CA ASN A 103 0.69 -38.39 -0.34
C ASN A 103 0.03 -39.48 0.53
N ASN A 104 -0.19 -39.23 1.83
CA ASN A 104 -0.96 -40.09 2.73
C ASN A 104 -2.45 -39.69 2.85
N GLY A 105 -2.92 -38.73 2.06
CA GLY A 105 -4.32 -38.28 2.05
C GLY A 105 -4.68 -37.18 3.04
N VAL A 106 -3.70 -36.62 3.76
CA VAL A 106 -3.92 -35.47 4.66
C VAL A 106 -3.96 -34.18 3.84
N HIS A 107 -5.03 -33.40 4.00
CA HIS A 107 -5.09 -32.02 3.51
C HIS A 107 -4.39 -31.11 4.51
N VAL A 108 -3.54 -30.22 3.99
CA VAL A 108 -2.77 -29.26 4.77
C VAL A 108 -3.17 -27.86 4.32
N HIS A 109 -3.47 -26.99 5.28
CA HIS A 109 -3.68 -25.57 5.06
C HIS A 109 -2.76 -24.78 5.98
N GLU A 110 -1.74 -24.18 5.39
CA GLU A 110 -0.78 -23.32 6.07
C GLU A 110 -1.23 -21.87 6.02
N GLN A 111 -1.06 -21.12 7.10
CA GLN A 111 -1.35 -19.69 7.20
C GLN A 111 -0.18 -18.96 7.85
N VAL A 112 0.36 -17.95 7.17
CA VAL A 112 1.48 -17.15 7.67
C VAL A 112 1.11 -15.67 7.70
N PHE A 113 1.32 -15.02 8.85
CA PHE A 113 1.05 -13.59 9.04
C PHE A 113 1.91 -12.95 10.13
N ALA A 114 2.13 -11.64 10.01
CA ALA A 114 2.69 -10.80 11.06
C ALA A 114 1.55 -10.29 11.95
N TYR A 115 1.67 -10.41 13.27
CA TYR A 115 0.59 -10.07 14.19
C TYR A 115 0.42 -8.57 14.32
N ASN A 116 -0.76 -8.10 13.90
CA ASN A 116 -1.19 -6.72 14.08
C ASN A 116 -2.57 -6.71 14.75
N ALA A 117 -2.79 -5.82 15.70
CA ALA A 117 -4.11 -5.61 16.33
C ALA A 117 -4.43 -4.10 16.45
N GLY A 118 -3.70 -3.26 15.72
CA GLY A 118 -3.76 -1.81 15.84
C GLY A 118 -3.13 -1.26 17.11
N GLY A 119 -3.64 -0.13 17.58
CA GLY A 119 -3.08 0.66 18.69
C GLY A 119 -2.28 1.85 18.18
N GLN A 120 -2.40 2.99 18.86
CA GLN A 120 -1.68 4.22 18.52
C GLN A 120 -0.52 4.47 19.50
N GLU A 121 -0.72 4.12 20.77
CA GLU A 121 0.24 4.33 21.85
C GLU A 121 1.18 3.14 22.04
N ALA A 122 2.42 3.40 22.46
CA ALA A 122 3.47 2.39 22.66
C ALA A 122 3.01 1.12 23.39
N ALA A 123 2.20 1.28 24.45
CA ALA A 123 1.71 0.17 25.27
C ALA A 123 0.63 -0.68 24.58
N SER A 124 -0.10 -0.07 23.63
CA SER A 124 -1.17 -0.71 22.85
C SER A 124 -0.67 -1.37 21.58
N VAL A 125 0.50 -0.97 21.06
CA VAL A 125 1.11 -1.57 19.88
C VAL A 125 1.40 -3.06 20.12
N PRO A 126 1.02 -3.96 19.19
CA PRO A 126 1.21 -5.41 19.33
C PRO A 126 2.69 -5.78 19.43
N PRO A 127 3.02 -6.90 20.10
CA PRO A 127 4.39 -7.41 20.15
C PRO A 127 4.87 -7.81 18.75
N PRO A 128 6.18 -7.69 18.44
CA PRO A 128 6.73 -8.13 17.17
C PRO A 128 6.67 -9.67 17.09
N ALA A 129 5.63 -10.17 16.43
CA ALA A 129 5.35 -11.60 16.37
C ALA A 129 4.91 -12.04 14.97
N ALA A 130 5.37 -13.22 14.57
CA ALA A 130 4.95 -13.89 13.33
C ALA A 130 4.38 -15.27 13.66
N TYR A 131 3.24 -15.59 13.07
CA TYR A 131 2.56 -16.87 13.24
C TYR A 131 2.70 -17.71 11.97
N TYR A 132 2.96 -19.00 12.16
CA TYR A 132 2.90 -20.01 11.11
C TYR A 132 1.96 -21.11 11.61
N ARG A 133 0.73 -21.10 11.11
CA ARG A 133 -0.34 -22.01 11.55
C ARG A 133 -0.53 -23.08 10.50
N VAL A 134 -0.66 -24.34 10.91
CA VAL A 134 -0.81 -25.49 10.03
C VAL A 134 -2.07 -26.25 10.47
N HIS A 135 -3.10 -26.21 9.64
CA HIS A 135 -4.29 -27.04 9.78
C HIS A 135 -4.09 -28.34 9.02
N LEU A 136 -4.44 -29.44 9.66
CA LEU A 136 -4.31 -30.79 9.16
C LEU A 136 -5.68 -31.44 9.20
N LYS A 137 -6.13 -32.00 8.07
CA LYS A 137 -7.36 -32.78 8.00
C LYS A 137 -7.09 -34.11 7.34
N ASN A 138 -7.44 -35.21 8.00
CA ASN A 138 -7.36 -36.53 7.38
C ASN A 138 -8.56 -36.73 6.44
N ALA A 139 -8.34 -36.54 5.14
CA ALA A 139 -9.36 -36.77 4.10
C ALA A 139 -9.34 -38.21 3.55
N SER A 140 -8.52 -39.10 4.14
CA SER A 140 -8.47 -40.51 3.75
C SER A 140 -9.50 -41.34 4.51
N THR A 141 -9.74 -42.57 4.04
CA THR A 141 -10.65 -43.51 4.70
C THR A 141 -10.01 -44.30 5.84
N ALA A 142 -8.73 -44.05 6.16
CA ALA A 142 -7.98 -44.80 7.16
C ALA A 142 -7.34 -43.85 8.19
N PRO A 143 -7.07 -44.32 9.42
CA PRO A 143 -6.26 -43.56 10.37
C PRO A 143 -4.86 -43.32 9.81
N VAL A 144 -4.32 -42.12 10.04
CA VAL A 144 -2.96 -41.73 9.62
C VAL A 144 -2.13 -41.31 10.84
N SER A 145 -0.83 -41.63 10.80
CA SER A 145 0.12 -41.34 11.87
C SER A 145 1.41 -40.79 11.28
N PHE A 146 1.75 -39.55 11.61
CA PHE A 146 2.87 -38.83 11.02
C PHE A 146 3.41 -37.77 11.98
N ASP A 147 4.61 -37.29 11.68
CA ASP A 147 5.33 -36.32 12.49
C ASP A 147 5.50 -35.03 11.70
N ILE A 148 5.21 -33.90 12.33
CA ILE A 148 5.42 -32.55 11.78
C ILE A 148 6.59 -31.88 12.52
N TYR A 149 7.47 -31.27 11.74
CA TYR A 149 8.64 -30.55 12.26
C TYR A 149 8.67 -29.13 11.72
N GLY A 150 8.85 -28.16 12.62
CA GLY A 150 9.23 -26.80 12.28
C GLY A 150 10.73 -26.63 12.49
N PHE A 151 11.45 -26.33 11.41
CA PHE A 151 12.89 -26.05 11.45
C PHE A 151 13.13 -24.56 11.22
N CYS A 152 13.84 -23.92 12.15
CA CYS A 152 14.09 -22.48 12.12
C CYS A 152 15.59 -22.18 12.18
N GLU A 153 16.10 -21.34 11.29
CA GLU A 153 17.42 -20.75 11.39
C GLU A 153 17.42 -19.62 12.42
N LEU A 154 18.03 -19.88 13.58
CA LEU A 154 17.86 -19.05 14.78
C LEU A 154 18.76 -17.81 14.83
N ARG A 155 19.78 -17.73 13.94
CA ARG A 155 20.70 -16.58 13.91
C ARG A 155 20.10 -15.35 13.23
N GLY A 156 19.39 -15.53 12.12
CA GLY A 156 19.16 -14.43 11.17
C GLY A 156 20.51 -13.91 10.66
N ASN A 157 20.71 -12.59 10.67
CA ASN A 157 21.97 -11.96 10.27
C ASN A 157 22.75 -11.33 11.44
N THR A 158 22.46 -11.73 12.69
CA THR A 158 23.23 -11.32 13.88
C THR A 158 24.66 -11.86 13.88
N SER A 159 25.49 -11.47 14.86
CA SER A 159 26.79 -12.10 15.13
C SER A 159 26.66 -13.62 15.36
N GLN A 160 27.77 -14.35 15.16
CA GLN A 160 27.82 -15.82 15.20
C GLN A 160 27.83 -16.41 16.62
N ASP A 161 27.94 -15.58 17.65
CA ASP A 161 28.00 -15.95 19.06
C ASP A 161 26.61 -16.22 19.68
N VAL A 162 25.79 -16.95 18.92
CA VAL A 162 24.41 -17.26 19.27
C VAL A 162 24.37 -18.26 20.41
N GLN A 163 23.60 -17.93 21.44
CA GLN A 163 23.30 -18.77 22.58
C GLN A 163 21.84 -19.19 22.51
N VAL A 164 21.56 -20.43 22.92
CA VAL A 164 20.22 -21.01 22.87
C VAL A 164 19.91 -21.74 24.17
N ARG A 165 18.63 -21.71 24.57
CA ARG A 165 18.08 -22.56 25.62
C ARG A 165 16.62 -22.86 25.29
N PHE A 166 16.13 -24.00 25.76
CA PHE A 166 14.69 -24.25 25.75
C PHE A 166 14.06 -23.72 27.03
N ASP A 167 12.87 -23.15 26.89
CA ASP A 167 12.06 -22.61 27.97
C ASP A 167 10.66 -23.20 27.88
N ALA A 168 10.32 -24.07 28.83
CA ALA A 168 9.03 -24.77 28.84
C ALA A 168 7.86 -23.82 29.14
N GLU A 169 8.08 -22.73 29.89
CA GLU A 169 7.03 -21.76 30.20
C GLU A 169 6.71 -20.89 28.99
N LEU A 170 7.73 -20.53 28.21
CA LEU A 170 7.56 -19.81 26.94
C LEU A 170 7.17 -20.74 25.77
N GLY A 171 7.29 -22.05 25.97
CA GLY A 171 6.90 -23.09 25.02
C GLY A 171 7.86 -23.26 23.84
N GLY A 172 9.14 -22.92 24.00
CA GLY A 172 10.05 -22.89 22.86
C GLY A 172 11.51 -22.59 23.15
N ILE A 173 12.24 -22.39 22.06
CA ILE A 173 13.68 -22.12 22.04
C ILE A 173 13.91 -20.62 22.12
N VAL A 174 14.51 -20.16 23.22
CA VAL A 174 14.96 -18.79 23.44
C VAL A 174 16.39 -18.66 22.93
N VAL A 175 16.63 -17.59 22.17
CA VAL A 175 17.89 -17.33 21.47
C VAL A 175 18.36 -15.93 21.77
N TRP A 176 19.66 -15.75 22.03
CA TRP A 176 20.28 -14.44 22.19
C TRP A 176 21.72 -14.43 21.66
N ASN A 177 22.34 -13.27 21.52
CA ASN A 177 23.75 -13.14 21.20
C ASN A 177 24.57 -12.87 22.46
N GLN A 178 25.70 -13.53 22.63
CA GLN A 178 26.55 -13.32 23.81
C GLN A 178 27.11 -11.88 23.89
N SER A 179 27.50 -11.32 22.75
CA SER A 179 28.02 -9.95 22.59
C SER A 179 26.93 -8.89 22.72
N VAL A 180 25.68 -9.23 22.40
CA VAL A 180 24.54 -8.32 22.52
C VAL A 180 23.37 -9.07 23.17
N PRO A 181 23.35 -9.21 24.51
CA PRO A 181 22.33 -9.99 25.21
C PRO A 181 20.90 -9.47 25.06
N SER A 182 20.72 -8.24 24.58
CA SER A 182 19.41 -7.65 24.27
C SER A 182 18.81 -8.16 22.96
N HIS A 183 19.59 -8.80 22.09
CA HIS A 183 19.11 -9.37 20.83
C HIS A 183 18.40 -10.71 21.07
N VAL A 184 17.22 -10.68 21.68
CA VAL A 184 16.51 -11.89 22.10
C VAL A 184 15.37 -12.23 21.17
N ARG A 185 15.22 -13.52 20.83
CA ARG A 185 14.09 -14.03 20.05
C ARG A 185 13.65 -15.39 20.54
N LEU A 186 12.40 -15.73 20.26
CA LEU A 186 11.74 -16.98 20.66
C LEU A 186 11.18 -17.67 19.42
N PHE A 187 11.55 -18.93 19.22
CA PHE A 187 10.86 -19.84 18.29
C PHE A 187 10.12 -20.90 19.12
N ALA A 188 8.78 -20.87 19.08
CA ALA A 188 7.94 -21.66 19.96
C ALA A 188 6.80 -22.36 19.22
N THR A 189 6.21 -23.35 19.87
CA THR A 189 4.88 -23.87 19.53
C THR A 189 3.86 -23.35 20.53
N LEU A 190 2.62 -23.12 20.10
CA LEU A 190 1.56 -22.69 21.02
C LEU A 190 1.04 -23.82 21.90
N ALA A 191 0.98 -25.03 21.35
CA ALA A 191 0.81 -26.26 22.12
C ALA A 191 2.20 -26.86 22.44
N PRO A 192 2.35 -27.60 23.56
CA PRO A 192 3.63 -28.24 23.87
C PRO A 192 4.10 -29.16 22.74
N ALA A 193 5.34 -28.97 22.28
CA ALA A 193 5.99 -29.86 21.33
C ALA A 193 6.17 -31.26 21.96
N THR A 194 6.07 -32.31 21.13
CA THR A 194 6.36 -33.69 21.55
C THR A 194 7.83 -33.88 21.89
N SER A 195 8.72 -33.29 21.08
CA SER A 195 10.14 -33.16 21.40
C SER A 195 10.74 -31.97 20.66
N TRP A 196 11.96 -31.59 21.04
CA TRP A 196 12.68 -30.48 20.44
C TRP A 196 14.19 -30.77 20.44
N ASP A 197 14.97 -30.08 19.62
CA ASP A 197 16.41 -29.96 19.79
C ASP A 197 16.93 -28.66 19.16
N THR A 198 18.19 -28.34 19.45
CA THR A 198 18.95 -27.36 18.65
C THR A 198 20.23 -28.01 18.17
N ASN A 199 20.52 -27.88 16.87
CA ASN A 199 21.65 -28.52 16.19
C ASN A 199 22.19 -27.62 15.06
N SER A 200 23.21 -28.04 14.32
CA SER A 200 23.71 -27.36 13.11
C SER A 200 23.46 -28.12 11.81
N ASP A 201 22.67 -29.20 11.87
CA ASP A 201 22.38 -30.07 10.75
C ASP A 201 21.26 -29.48 9.88
N ARG A 202 21.68 -28.65 8.92
CA ARG A 202 20.79 -28.03 7.94
C ARG A 202 20.18 -29.05 6.96
N ALA A 203 20.71 -30.27 6.86
CA ALA A 203 20.17 -31.28 5.94
C ALA A 203 18.86 -31.89 6.44
N ARG A 204 18.56 -31.83 7.75
CA ARG A 204 17.35 -32.44 8.35
C ARG A 204 16.05 -31.92 7.74
N LEU A 205 15.98 -30.64 7.37
CA LEU A 205 14.78 -30.05 6.75
C LEU A 205 14.41 -30.76 5.44
N VAL A 206 15.40 -31.29 4.72
CA VAL A 206 15.24 -31.91 3.40
C VAL A 206 15.54 -33.42 3.39
N ALA A 207 15.81 -34.02 4.55
CA ALA A 207 16.15 -35.43 4.66
C ALA A 207 15.04 -36.35 4.13
N HIS A 208 15.44 -37.46 3.51
CA HIS A 208 14.50 -38.47 3.04
C HIS A 208 13.86 -39.26 4.19
N GLU A 209 14.65 -39.54 5.22
CA GLU A 209 14.23 -40.28 6.41
C GLU A 209 13.92 -39.33 7.57
N SER A 210 13.00 -39.74 8.43
CA SER A 210 12.53 -38.96 9.57
C SER A 210 13.66 -38.74 10.59
N PRO A 211 13.78 -37.52 11.16
CA PRO A 211 14.61 -37.29 12.34
C PRO A 211 14.15 -38.08 13.57
N GLY A 212 12.90 -38.55 13.58
CA GLY A 212 12.30 -39.23 14.71
C GLY A 212 12.10 -38.32 15.93
N VAL A 213 12.02 -38.93 17.11
CA VAL A 213 11.91 -38.17 18.36
C VAL A 213 13.24 -37.45 18.63
N LEU A 214 13.18 -36.12 18.60
CA LEU A 214 14.31 -35.23 18.91
C LEU A 214 14.84 -35.40 20.34
N SER A 215 16.10 -35.04 20.57
CA SER A 215 16.86 -35.36 21.78
C SER A 215 16.45 -34.59 23.04
N ASN A 216 15.72 -33.49 22.92
CA ASN A 216 15.43 -32.53 23.99
C ASN A 216 16.69 -31.91 24.60
N THR A 217 17.70 -31.67 23.76
CA THR A 217 18.98 -31.10 24.17
C THR A 217 19.36 -29.88 23.34
N VAL A 218 20.21 -29.05 23.93
CA VAL A 218 20.97 -28.04 23.19
C VAL A 218 22.33 -28.64 22.83
N GLU A 219 22.58 -28.88 21.55
CA GLU A 219 23.92 -29.22 21.08
C GLU A 219 24.78 -27.95 20.98
N SER A 220 26.05 -28.03 21.38
CA SER A 220 27.00 -26.90 21.35
C SER A 220 27.55 -26.72 19.94
N LEU A 221 27.35 -25.54 19.34
CA LEU A 221 27.60 -25.33 17.92
C LEU A 221 28.75 -24.33 17.70
N GLY A 222 29.81 -24.80 17.05
CA GLY A 222 30.80 -23.91 16.40
C GLY A 222 30.29 -23.30 15.08
N SER A 223 28.96 -23.20 14.91
CA SER A 223 28.26 -22.81 13.67
C SER A 223 26.84 -22.27 13.97
N ASP A 224 26.17 -21.70 12.97
CA ASP A 224 24.80 -21.15 13.09
C ASP A 224 23.76 -22.18 13.58
N PRO A 225 23.03 -21.91 14.68
CA PRO A 225 22.02 -22.83 15.22
C PRO A 225 20.75 -22.95 14.38
N VAL A 226 20.28 -24.19 14.25
CA VAL A 226 18.95 -24.56 13.77
C VAL A 226 18.14 -25.09 14.95
N GLY A 227 16.95 -24.53 15.18
CA GLY A 227 15.99 -25.04 16.15
C GLY A 227 14.97 -25.96 15.47
N ALA A 228 14.70 -27.11 16.06
CA ALA A 228 13.68 -28.04 15.59
C ALA A 228 12.61 -28.25 16.67
N LEU A 229 11.34 -28.06 16.31
CA LEU A 229 10.17 -28.33 17.17
C LEU A 229 9.30 -29.39 16.50
N HIS A 230 9.14 -30.53 17.16
CA HIS A 230 8.46 -31.72 16.66
C HIS A 230 7.11 -31.92 17.34
N THR A 231 6.06 -32.24 16.57
CA THR A 231 4.75 -32.68 17.08
C THR A 231 4.35 -34.01 16.45
N ALA A 232 4.03 -34.99 17.27
CA ALA A 232 3.44 -36.25 16.85
C ALA A 232 1.94 -36.09 16.57
N ILE A 233 1.50 -36.47 15.37
CA ILE A 233 0.12 -36.39 14.89
C ILE A 233 -0.43 -37.80 14.65
N ASP A 234 -1.63 -38.05 15.19
CA ASP A 234 -2.47 -39.20 14.88
C ASP A 234 -3.85 -38.65 14.57
N LEU A 235 -4.42 -39.00 13.41
CA LEU A 235 -5.73 -38.53 12.98
C LEU A 235 -6.59 -39.70 12.49
N GLN A 236 -7.78 -39.83 13.06
CA GLN A 236 -8.85 -40.66 12.50
C GLN A 236 -9.38 -40.04 11.19
N PRO A 237 -10.10 -40.81 10.35
CA PRO A 237 -10.80 -40.23 9.19
C PRO A 237 -11.66 -39.04 9.60
N ASP A 238 -11.63 -37.97 8.79
CA ASP A 238 -12.30 -36.68 9.01
C ASP A 238 -11.84 -35.88 10.25
N GLU A 239 -10.87 -36.39 11.02
CA GLU A 239 -10.31 -35.66 12.16
C GLU A 239 -9.42 -34.51 11.68
N GLU A 240 -9.50 -33.40 12.42
CA GLU A 240 -8.77 -32.18 12.15
C GLU A 240 -7.91 -31.75 13.34
N ARG A 241 -6.73 -31.19 13.06
CA ARG A 241 -5.82 -30.70 14.10
C ARG A 241 -5.04 -29.48 13.63
N TRP A 242 -4.83 -28.54 14.55
CA TRP A 242 -3.96 -27.39 14.34
C TRP A 242 -2.61 -27.61 15.02
N VAL A 243 -1.54 -27.20 14.33
CA VAL A 243 -0.19 -27.07 14.87
C VAL A 243 0.28 -25.66 14.56
N GLU A 244 0.68 -24.91 15.59
CA GLU A 244 0.93 -23.48 15.47
C GLU A 244 2.32 -23.15 16.00
N TYR A 245 3.14 -22.55 15.14
CA TYR A 245 4.45 -22.02 15.47
C TYR A 245 4.38 -20.51 15.62
N LEU A 246 5.19 -19.98 16.53
CA LEU A 246 5.25 -18.57 16.88
C LEU A 246 6.71 -18.11 16.97
N CYS A 247 7.03 -17.07 16.22
CA CYS A 247 8.27 -16.32 16.35
C CYS A 247 8.00 -15.00 17.07
N VAL A 248 8.71 -14.70 18.16
CA VAL A 248 8.60 -13.42 18.90
C VAL A 248 9.97 -12.78 19.02
N LEU A 249 10.04 -11.47 18.89
CA LEU A 249 11.27 -10.68 18.98
C LEU A 249 11.28 -9.80 20.23
N SER A 250 12.45 -9.50 20.76
CA SER A 250 12.66 -8.40 21.69
C SER A 250 14.06 -7.81 21.47
N PRO A 251 14.17 -6.50 21.24
CA PRO A 251 15.46 -5.81 21.17
C PRO A 251 15.97 -5.37 22.56
N VAL A 252 15.31 -5.79 23.65
CA VAL A 252 15.56 -5.28 25.00
C VAL A 252 16.15 -6.35 25.92
N SER A 253 15.41 -7.44 26.19
CA SER A 253 15.85 -8.47 27.13
C SER A 253 15.00 -9.75 27.06
N VAL A 254 15.44 -10.81 27.74
CA VAL A 254 14.66 -12.05 27.90
C VAL A 254 13.35 -11.79 28.68
N THR A 255 13.36 -10.89 29.66
CA THR A 255 12.15 -10.52 30.42
C THR A 255 11.13 -9.82 29.54
N ASP A 256 11.59 -8.92 28.67
CA ASP A 256 10.74 -8.23 27.71
C ASP A 256 10.19 -9.20 26.65
N LEU A 257 11.01 -10.14 26.16
CA LEU A 257 10.55 -11.23 25.31
C LEU A 257 9.42 -12.05 25.96
N ALA A 258 9.57 -12.39 27.24
CA ALA A 258 8.53 -13.13 27.98
C ALA A 258 7.23 -12.31 28.09
N ALA A 259 7.34 -11.00 28.34
CA ALA A 259 6.19 -10.10 28.35
C ALA A 259 5.53 -10.00 26.96
N ALA A 260 6.32 -9.86 25.89
CA ALA A 260 5.84 -9.85 24.51
C ALA A 260 5.11 -11.16 24.16
N ARG A 261 5.69 -12.31 24.50
CA ARG A 261 5.08 -13.64 24.33
C ARG A 261 3.76 -13.79 25.09
N LYS A 262 3.64 -13.21 26.29
CA LYS A 262 2.39 -13.22 27.07
C LYS A 262 1.27 -12.38 26.43
N ARG A 263 1.62 -11.33 25.68
CA ARG A 263 0.67 -10.53 24.89
C ARG A 263 0.30 -11.16 23.54
N CYS A 264 0.97 -12.24 23.13
CA CYS A 264 0.63 -12.99 21.91
C CYS A 264 -0.56 -13.94 22.20
N PRO A 265 -1.74 -13.71 21.60
CA PRO A 265 -2.89 -14.57 21.82
C PRO A 265 -2.75 -15.92 21.06
N PRO A 266 -3.67 -16.89 21.26
CA PRO A 266 -3.74 -18.06 20.41
C PRO A 266 -3.88 -17.68 18.92
N GLY A 267 -3.32 -18.47 18.01
CA GLY A 267 -3.17 -18.07 16.60
C GLY A 267 -4.49 -17.77 15.89
N LYS A 268 -5.57 -18.50 16.20
CA LYS A 268 -6.92 -18.19 15.69
C LYS A 268 -7.39 -16.78 16.08
N LYS A 269 -7.16 -16.39 17.34
CA LYS A 269 -7.52 -15.06 17.85
C LYS A 269 -6.60 -13.99 17.26
N ALA A 270 -5.29 -14.25 17.19
CA ALA A 270 -4.32 -13.35 16.58
C ALA A 270 -4.70 -13.04 15.12
N LEU A 271 -5.03 -14.06 14.33
CA LEU A 271 -5.45 -13.88 12.94
C LEU A 271 -6.76 -13.07 12.83
N HIS A 272 -7.73 -13.34 13.71
CA HIS A 272 -8.98 -12.58 13.73
C HIS A 272 -8.75 -11.10 14.02
N GLU A 273 -7.93 -10.77 15.03
CA GLU A 273 -7.57 -9.40 15.39
C GLU A 273 -6.82 -8.70 14.25
N THR A 274 -5.88 -9.39 13.60
CA THR A 274 -5.16 -8.88 12.42
C THR A 274 -6.08 -8.64 11.25
N SER A 275 -6.97 -9.59 10.94
CA SER A 275 -7.95 -9.42 9.88
C SER A 275 -8.89 -8.24 10.17
N ALA A 276 -9.39 -8.13 11.41
CA ALA A 276 -10.27 -7.04 11.82
C ALA A 276 -9.58 -5.68 11.70
N TYR A 277 -8.30 -5.57 12.10
CA TYR A 277 -7.50 -4.36 11.92
C TYR A 277 -7.43 -3.96 10.45
N TYR A 278 -7.04 -4.88 9.55
CA TYR A 278 -6.98 -4.56 8.12
C TYR A 278 -8.35 -4.14 7.58
N TRP A 279 -9.42 -4.87 7.87
CA TRP A 279 -10.76 -4.56 7.33
C TRP A 279 -11.37 -3.26 7.88
N ASN A 280 -10.98 -2.83 9.07
CA ASN A 280 -11.33 -1.50 9.59
C ASN A 280 -10.79 -0.38 8.69
N TYR A 281 -9.62 -0.56 8.11
CA TYR A 281 -8.99 0.40 7.20
C TYR A 281 -9.38 0.17 5.73
N LEU A 282 -9.45 -1.07 5.27
CA LEU A 282 -9.78 -1.39 3.88
C LEU A 282 -11.22 -1.02 3.49
N SER A 283 -12.10 -0.86 4.47
CA SER A 283 -13.48 -0.37 4.27
C SER A 283 -13.59 1.15 4.11
N GLN A 284 -12.51 1.90 4.34
CA GLN A 284 -12.43 3.35 4.10
C GLN A 284 -11.96 3.63 2.69
N SER A 285 -12.33 4.78 2.11
CA SER A 285 -11.89 5.19 0.77
C SER A 285 -12.08 4.09 -0.27
N VAL A 286 -13.30 3.58 -0.39
CA VAL A 286 -13.64 2.53 -1.35
C VAL A 286 -14.08 3.19 -2.65
N LEU A 287 -13.13 3.35 -3.56
CA LEU A 287 -13.38 3.82 -4.92
C LEU A 287 -13.59 2.64 -5.87
N ARG A 288 -14.68 2.69 -6.65
CA ARG A 288 -15.04 1.68 -7.64
C ARG A 288 -15.36 2.31 -8.99
N THR A 289 -15.00 1.61 -10.04
CA THR A 289 -15.13 2.00 -11.44
C THR A 289 -15.56 0.78 -12.28
N PRO A 290 -15.93 0.98 -13.55
CA PRO A 290 -16.07 -0.10 -14.51
C PRO A 290 -14.82 -0.96 -14.70
N ASN A 291 -13.63 -0.48 -14.33
CA ASN A 291 -12.37 -1.17 -14.52
C ASN A 291 -11.98 -1.98 -13.26
N HIS A 292 -11.97 -3.31 -13.40
CA HIS A 292 -11.62 -4.22 -12.31
C HIS A 292 -10.20 -3.97 -11.74
N ASP A 293 -9.21 -3.73 -12.59
CA ASP A 293 -7.81 -3.55 -12.17
C ASP A 293 -7.66 -2.28 -11.32
N VAL A 294 -8.38 -1.20 -11.67
CA VAL A 294 -8.39 0.03 -10.88
C VAL A 294 -8.98 -0.22 -9.49
N ASN A 295 -10.08 -0.98 -9.43
CA ASN A 295 -10.75 -1.30 -8.18
C ASN A 295 -9.86 -2.16 -7.26
N GLN A 296 -9.08 -3.08 -7.83
CA GLN A 296 -8.10 -3.85 -7.08
C GLN A 296 -6.93 -3.00 -6.62
N GLY A 297 -6.42 -2.12 -7.49
CA GLY A 297 -5.35 -1.19 -7.13
C GLY A 297 -5.69 -0.34 -5.92
N VAL A 298 -6.93 0.18 -5.83
CA VAL A 298 -7.39 0.96 -4.66
C VAL A 298 -7.37 0.14 -3.38
N LEU A 299 -7.86 -1.11 -3.42
CA LEU A 299 -7.86 -1.98 -2.25
C LEU A 299 -6.43 -2.32 -1.80
N TRP A 300 -5.61 -2.76 -2.74
CA TRP A 300 -4.28 -3.24 -2.44
C TRP A 300 -3.32 -2.11 -2.12
N ALA A 301 -3.52 -0.90 -2.64
CA ALA A 301 -2.79 0.28 -2.20
C ALA A 301 -2.95 0.49 -0.68
N LYS A 302 -4.20 0.41 -0.19
CA LYS A 302 -4.47 0.48 1.26
C LYS A 302 -3.81 -0.65 2.03
N ALA A 303 -3.93 -1.89 1.56
CA ALA A 303 -3.28 -3.04 2.20
C ALA A 303 -1.75 -2.89 2.28
N ASN A 304 -1.12 -2.40 1.22
CA ASN A 304 0.33 -2.22 1.13
C ASN A 304 0.82 -1.11 2.07
N MET A 305 0.07 0.00 2.18
CA MET A 305 0.34 1.04 3.18
C MET A 305 0.33 0.46 4.60
N LEU A 306 -0.70 -0.32 4.98
CA LEU A 306 -0.77 -0.94 6.31
C LEU A 306 0.39 -1.90 6.60
N ARG A 307 0.91 -2.59 5.57
CA ARG A 307 2.06 -3.49 5.70
C ARG A 307 3.38 -2.75 6.00
N VAL A 308 3.49 -1.47 5.68
CA VAL A 308 4.75 -0.72 5.87
C VAL A 308 4.70 0.27 7.04
N GLN A 309 3.53 0.48 7.64
CA GLN A 309 3.39 1.28 8.86
C GLN A 309 4.18 0.67 10.00
N THR A 310 5.20 1.39 10.46
CA THR A 310 6.17 0.96 11.45
C THR A 310 6.05 1.84 12.69
N TYR A 311 6.04 1.21 13.87
CA TYR A 311 6.23 1.87 15.16
C TYR A 311 7.67 1.64 15.61
N ALA A 312 8.51 2.66 15.44
CA ALA A 312 9.91 2.61 15.83
C ALA A 312 10.13 3.33 17.18
N PRO A 313 11.33 3.25 17.79
CA PRO A 313 11.65 3.98 19.02
C PRO A 313 11.38 5.49 18.94
N THR A 314 11.49 6.09 17.75
CA THR A 314 11.28 7.53 17.52
C THR A 314 9.81 7.91 17.25
N GLY A 315 8.89 6.94 17.16
CA GLY A 315 7.47 7.13 16.87
C GLY A 315 6.97 6.33 15.65
N TRP A 316 5.75 6.63 15.21
CA TRP A 316 5.20 6.10 13.96
C TRP A 316 5.93 6.68 12.75
N CYS A 317 6.31 5.81 11.84
CA CYS A 317 7.01 6.14 10.60
C CYS A 317 6.93 4.98 9.61
N PHE A 318 7.59 5.10 8.48
CA PHE A 318 7.99 3.95 7.68
C PHE A 318 9.42 4.17 7.19
N VAL A 319 9.99 3.14 6.59
CA VAL A 319 11.38 3.13 6.11
C VAL A 319 11.41 2.89 4.60
N ASN A 320 12.44 3.37 3.94
CA ASN A 320 12.58 3.25 2.48
C ASN A 320 12.68 1.80 1.99
N ASP A 321 13.11 0.86 2.83
CA ASP A 321 12.97 -0.57 2.57
C ASP A 321 12.59 -1.32 3.85
N PRO A 322 11.32 -1.76 3.99
CA PRO A 322 10.81 -2.40 5.21
C PRO A 322 11.45 -3.76 5.53
N THR A 323 12.32 -4.27 4.65
CA THR A 323 12.98 -5.56 4.79
C THR A 323 14.47 -5.46 5.11
N ARG A 324 15.09 -4.28 5.01
CA ARG A 324 16.56 -4.12 5.23
C ARG A 324 16.99 -2.78 5.81
N SER A 325 16.18 -1.74 5.74
CA SER A 325 16.59 -0.37 6.09
C SER A 325 15.85 0.15 7.33
N ASN A 326 16.53 1.04 8.06
CA ASN A 326 15.95 1.82 9.15
C ASN A 326 15.86 3.31 8.81
N ASN A 327 16.14 3.67 7.57
CA ASN A 327 16.10 5.07 7.15
C ASN A 327 14.68 5.40 6.69
N SER A 328 14.02 6.30 7.41
CA SER A 328 12.86 7.03 6.89
C SER A 328 13.39 8.16 6.01
N VAL A 329 12.82 8.35 4.81
CA VAL A 329 13.22 9.39 3.84
C VAL A 329 12.14 10.48 3.77
N GLY A 330 12.54 11.75 3.75
CA GLY A 330 11.64 12.91 3.85
C GLY A 330 10.69 13.04 2.68
N ARG A 331 11.21 12.97 1.45
CA ARG A 331 10.44 12.92 0.20
C ARG A 331 9.40 11.81 0.25
N ASP A 332 9.83 10.59 0.59
CA ASP A 332 8.94 9.44 0.61
C ASP A 332 7.86 9.63 1.67
N THR A 333 8.20 10.21 2.82
CA THR A 333 7.25 10.53 3.89
C THR A 333 6.21 11.54 3.45
N ALA A 334 6.62 12.60 2.74
CA ALA A 334 5.68 13.54 2.16
C ALA A 334 4.71 12.84 1.19
N TRP A 335 5.21 11.99 0.29
CA TRP A 335 4.37 11.24 -0.65
C TRP A 335 3.49 10.18 0.00
N MET A 336 3.93 9.59 1.13
CA MET A 336 3.11 8.70 1.95
C MET A 336 1.87 9.41 2.47
N SER A 337 2.01 10.64 2.96
CA SER A 337 0.90 11.40 3.55
C SER A 337 -0.25 11.63 2.58
N PHE A 338 0.02 11.91 1.30
CA PHE A 338 -1.02 12.10 0.28
C PHE A 338 -2.00 10.92 0.18
N GLY A 339 -1.52 9.68 0.35
CA GLY A 339 -2.38 8.50 0.39
C GLY A 339 -2.88 8.18 1.79
N ALA A 340 -2.02 8.29 2.80
CA ALA A 340 -2.33 7.93 4.18
C ALA A 340 -3.38 8.86 4.81
N ASP A 341 -3.50 10.11 4.39
CA ASP A 341 -4.57 11.02 4.84
C ASP A 341 -5.98 10.49 4.51
N TYR A 342 -6.10 9.66 3.47
CA TYR A 342 -7.34 8.99 3.08
C TYR A 342 -7.51 7.58 3.69
N LEU A 343 -6.62 7.18 4.60
CA LEU A 343 -6.60 5.83 5.18
C LEU A 343 -6.35 5.84 6.69
N ASN A 344 -5.16 6.28 7.11
CA ASN A 344 -4.72 6.39 8.49
C ASN A 344 -4.02 7.75 8.67
N HIS A 345 -4.82 8.80 8.84
CA HIS A 345 -4.31 10.16 8.97
C HIS A 345 -3.47 10.40 10.23
N ASP A 346 -3.70 9.65 11.32
CA ASP A 346 -2.88 9.76 12.54
C ASP A 346 -1.44 9.26 12.27
N PHE A 347 -1.30 8.19 11.49
CA PHE A 347 0.00 7.73 11.03
C PHE A 347 0.71 8.77 10.14
N ALA A 348 -0.03 9.42 9.23
CA ALA A 348 0.51 10.48 8.37
C ALA A 348 0.99 11.69 9.20
N HIS A 349 0.19 12.09 10.18
CA HIS A 349 0.53 13.13 11.16
C HIS A 349 1.85 12.84 11.86
N ASP A 350 1.95 11.68 12.54
CA ASP A 350 3.12 11.33 13.35
C ASP A 350 4.39 11.19 12.50
N SER A 351 4.25 10.59 11.31
CA SER A 351 5.36 10.44 10.36
C SER A 351 5.88 11.80 9.84
N LEU A 352 4.97 12.72 9.51
CA LEU A 352 5.35 14.08 9.07
C LEU A 352 5.96 14.91 10.20
N GLN A 353 5.42 14.79 11.42
CA GLN A 353 5.88 15.54 12.58
C GLN A 353 7.37 15.28 12.85
N ALA A 354 7.85 14.05 12.62
CA ALA A 354 9.27 13.70 12.78
C ALA A 354 10.20 14.61 11.96
N TYR A 355 9.84 14.96 10.72
CA TYR A 355 10.67 15.80 9.85
C TYR A 355 10.65 17.27 10.26
N PHE A 356 9.52 17.78 10.71
CA PHE A 356 9.49 19.13 11.28
C PHE A 356 10.29 19.19 12.59
N ARG A 357 10.20 18.16 13.45
CA ARG A 357 11.00 18.06 14.68
C ARG A 357 12.50 18.06 14.40
N LEU A 358 12.94 17.28 13.41
CA LEU A 358 14.35 17.07 13.03
C LEU A 358 14.89 18.12 12.05
N GLN A 359 14.08 19.12 11.67
CA GLN A 359 14.50 20.23 10.81
C GLN A 359 15.84 20.83 11.28
N GLU A 360 16.71 21.10 10.31
CA GLU A 360 18.01 21.69 10.55
C GLU A 360 17.90 23.14 11.06
N PRO A 361 18.94 23.66 11.76
CA PRO A 361 18.90 25.02 12.30
C PRO A 361 18.67 26.11 11.25
N ASP A 362 19.10 25.90 10.00
CA ASP A 362 18.92 26.84 8.89
C ASP A 362 17.53 26.77 8.25
N GLY A 363 16.74 25.74 8.56
CA GLY A 363 15.39 25.50 8.06
C GLY A 363 15.27 24.33 7.09
N LYS A 364 16.38 23.75 6.62
CA LYS A 364 16.32 22.61 5.71
C LYS A 364 15.67 21.39 6.39
N ILE A 365 14.87 20.64 5.63
CA ILE A 365 14.40 19.31 6.03
C ILE A 365 15.43 18.29 5.57
N VAL A 366 15.88 17.46 6.50
CA VAL A 366 16.89 16.40 6.29
C VAL A 366 16.43 15.39 5.23
N GLU A 367 17.36 14.75 4.51
CA GLU A 367 17.05 13.69 3.54
C GLU A 367 16.42 12.48 4.23
N TYR A 368 17.09 11.96 5.25
CA TYR A 368 16.61 10.79 5.98
C TYR A 368 17.04 10.82 7.43
N TYR A 369 16.32 10.06 8.26
CA TYR A 369 16.75 9.75 9.62
C TYR A 369 16.62 8.25 9.94
N ASP A 370 17.50 7.76 10.80
CA ASP A 370 17.44 6.43 11.39
C ASP A 370 16.34 6.40 12.46
N VAL A 371 15.27 5.66 12.17
CA VAL A 371 14.06 5.59 13.01
C VAL A 371 14.28 4.96 14.38
N ARG A 372 15.49 4.45 14.65
CA ARG A 372 15.86 3.90 15.97
C ARG A 372 16.41 4.96 16.91
N ASN A 373 16.96 6.05 16.39
CA ASN A 373 17.79 6.97 17.18
C ASN A 373 17.83 8.42 16.71
N ASP A 374 17.00 8.82 15.74
CA ASP A 374 16.88 10.19 15.20
C ASP A 374 18.17 10.74 14.55
N LYS A 375 19.20 9.91 14.32
CA LYS A 375 20.37 10.35 13.55
C LYS A 375 19.98 10.56 12.10
N TRP A 376 20.33 11.71 11.55
CA TRP A 376 19.96 12.11 10.20
C TRP A 376 21.18 12.35 9.32
N GLU A 377 20.94 12.41 8.02
CA GLU A 377 21.90 12.75 6.97
C GLU A 377 21.15 13.51 5.87
N ASP A 378 21.90 14.29 5.09
CA ASP A 378 21.35 15.17 4.05
C ASP A 378 22.29 15.33 2.84
N TYR A 379 23.33 14.49 2.76
CA TYR A 379 24.31 14.44 1.67
C TYR A 379 25.07 15.75 1.42
N SER A 380 25.04 16.69 2.38
CA SER A 380 25.64 18.03 2.26
C SER A 380 25.13 18.84 1.06
N LEU A 381 23.92 18.55 0.57
CA LEU A 381 23.26 19.34 -0.47
C LEU A 381 22.73 20.63 0.17
N ASN A 382 22.91 21.80 -0.46
CA ASN A 382 22.34 23.05 0.09
C ASN A 382 20.82 23.17 -0.12
N VAL A 383 20.24 22.39 -1.02
CA VAL A 383 18.80 22.30 -1.26
C VAL A 383 18.45 20.88 -1.67
N ASN A 384 17.26 20.40 -1.30
CA ASN A 384 16.70 19.17 -1.85
C ASN A 384 15.16 19.21 -1.83
N ASP A 385 14.52 18.28 -2.51
CA ASP A 385 13.06 18.15 -2.66
C ASP A 385 12.32 17.85 -1.35
N ASN A 386 12.97 17.22 -0.36
CA ASN A 386 12.34 16.94 0.96
C ASN A 386 11.74 18.19 1.59
N THR A 387 12.45 19.32 1.50
CA THR A 387 12.07 20.59 2.13
C THR A 387 10.74 21.15 1.59
N PRO A 388 10.59 21.42 0.28
CA PRO A 388 9.31 21.88 -0.23
C PRO A 388 8.21 20.81 -0.15
N LEU A 389 8.54 19.52 -0.34
CA LEU A 389 7.55 18.44 -0.25
C LEU A 389 6.96 18.29 1.15
N ALA A 390 7.74 18.43 2.22
CA ALA A 390 7.23 18.39 3.59
C ALA A 390 6.21 19.51 3.86
N VAL A 391 6.45 20.72 3.32
CA VAL A 391 5.52 21.86 3.44
C VAL A 391 4.22 21.62 2.65
N ILE A 392 4.33 21.03 1.45
CA ILE A 392 3.15 20.66 0.66
C ILE A 392 2.35 19.57 1.37
N ALA A 393 3.01 18.54 1.90
CA ALA A 393 2.36 17.45 2.62
C ALA A 393 1.67 17.92 3.91
N LEU A 394 2.27 18.85 4.66
CA LEU A 394 1.63 19.50 5.81
C LEU A 394 0.32 20.19 5.40
N TRP A 395 0.33 20.87 4.26
CA TRP A 395 -0.88 21.54 3.75
C TRP A 395 -1.95 20.56 3.31
N HIS A 396 -1.56 19.52 2.57
CA HIS A 396 -2.47 18.46 2.16
C HIS A 396 -3.13 17.80 3.38
N HIS A 397 -2.32 17.44 4.38
CA HIS A 397 -2.80 16.86 5.64
C HIS A 397 -3.84 17.76 6.31
N TYR A 398 -3.57 19.05 6.48
CA TYR A 398 -4.58 19.98 6.99
C TYR A 398 -5.83 20.03 6.11
N ALA A 399 -5.66 20.11 4.79
CA ALA A 399 -6.77 20.34 3.90
C ALA A 399 -7.75 19.15 3.86
N VAL A 400 -7.24 17.92 3.98
CA VAL A 400 -8.01 16.68 4.10
C VAL A 400 -8.57 16.47 5.51
N THR A 401 -7.77 16.65 6.56
CA THR A 401 -8.15 16.26 7.93
C THR A 401 -8.85 17.37 8.72
N GLY A 402 -8.59 18.63 8.38
CA GLY A 402 -8.96 19.78 9.21
C GLY A 402 -8.12 19.94 10.48
N ASN A 403 -7.00 19.21 10.63
CA ASN A 403 -6.15 19.27 11.82
C ASN A 403 -5.37 20.59 11.91
N GLU A 404 -6.04 21.62 12.39
CA GLU A 404 -5.47 22.97 12.54
C GLU A 404 -4.42 23.04 13.65
N ASP A 405 -4.54 22.21 14.70
CA ASP A 405 -3.59 22.20 15.81
C ASP A 405 -2.19 21.78 15.33
N PHE A 406 -2.12 20.68 14.57
CA PHE A 406 -0.88 20.23 13.96
C PHE A 406 -0.32 21.24 12.96
N LEU A 407 -1.20 21.87 12.16
CA LEU A 407 -0.79 22.93 11.25
C LEU A 407 -0.15 24.09 12.00
N ARG A 408 -0.78 24.58 13.09
CA ARG A 408 -0.28 25.68 13.91
C ARG A 408 1.06 25.34 14.57
N GLU A 409 1.23 24.08 15.00
CA GLU A 409 2.50 23.58 15.53
C GLU A 409 3.63 23.67 14.50
N CYS A 410 3.39 23.17 13.28
CA CYS A 410 4.42 23.08 12.25
C CYS A 410 4.61 24.37 11.43
N TYR A 411 3.63 25.29 11.44
CA TYR A 411 3.65 26.50 10.61
C TYR A 411 4.92 27.36 10.74
N PRO A 412 5.46 27.66 11.94
CA PRO A 412 6.71 28.41 12.05
C PRO A 412 7.91 27.71 11.40
N ARG A 413 7.96 26.37 11.47
CA ARG A 413 9.00 25.55 10.86
C ARG A 413 8.84 25.49 9.34
N ALA A 414 7.61 25.42 8.85
CA ALA A 414 7.30 25.49 7.42
C ALA A 414 7.71 26.85 6.81
N ILE A 415 7.50 27.96 7.54
CA ILE A 415 8.03 29.28 7.14
C ILE A 415 9.55 29.22 7.04
N HIS A 416 10.23 28.74 8.09
CA HIS A 416 11.69 28.68 8.13
C HIS A 416 12.27 27.83 6.99
N ALA A 417 11.63 26.71 6.67
CA ALA A 417 11.97 25.87 5.52
C ALA A 417 11.94 26.64 4.20
N MET A 418 10.87 27.38 3.92
CA MET A 418 10.77 28.10 2.66
C MET A 418 11.57 29.40 2.63
N GLU A 419 11.82 30.02 3.78
CA GLU A 419 12.80 31.11 3.89
C GLU A 419 14.21 30.63 3.53
N TYR A 420 14.60 29.46 4.03
CA TYR A 420 15.85 28.82 3.64
C TYR A 420 15.91 28.58 2.13
N MET A 421 14.91 27.91 1.54
CA MET A 421 14.88 27.64 0.10
C MET A 421 14.95 28.94 -0.73
N LEU A 422 14.27 30.01 -0.31
CA LEU A 422 14.33 31.31 -0.98
C LEU A 422 15.69 32.01 -0.80
N SER A 423 16.45 31.71 0.25
CA SER A 423 17.81 32.22 0.43
C SER A 423 18.81 31.55 -0.52
N GLN A 424 18.51 30.35 -0.99
CA GLN A 424 19.34 29.56 -1.91
C GLN A 424 19.06 29.86 -3.39
N ARG A 425 18.55 31.07 -3.70
CA ARG A 425 18.24 31.45 -5.09
C ARG A 425 19.44 32.05 -5.80
N ASN A 426 19.54 31.81 -7.10
CA ASN A 426 20.48 32.50 -7.97
C ASN A 426 19.95 33.87 -8.42
N ASP A 427 20.73 34.58 -9.25
CA ASP A 427 20.39 35.91 -9.78
C ASP A 427 19.14 35.92 -10.69
N ASP A 428 18.80 34.78 -11.30
CA ASP A 428 17.57 34.60 -12.09
C ASP A 428 16.33 34.36 -11.21
N GLY A 429 16.52 34.27 -9.88
CA GLY A 429 15.45 34.03 -8.92
C GLY A 429 14.99 32.57 -8.83
N LEU A 430 15.73 31.63 -9.43
CA LEU A 430 15.50 30.19 -9.31
C LEU A 430 16.19 29.65 -8.06
N VAL A 431 15.58 28.69 -7.38
CA VAL A 431 16.25 27.91 -6.32
C VAL A 431 17.39 27.12 -6.94
N TRP A 432 18.57 27.20 -6.33
CA TRP A 432 19.83 26.81 -6.93
C TRP A 432 20.67 25.90 -6.03
N CYS A 433 20.95 24.70 -6.51
CA CYS A 433 21.88 23.77 -5.88
C CYS A 433 23.32 24.04 -6.30
N THR A 434 24.22 24.16 -5.32
CA THR A 434 25.64 24.44 -5.53
C THR A 434 26.51 23.18 -5.63
N ALA A 435 25.90 21.99 -5.54
CA ALA A 435 26.63 20.74 -5.57
C ALA A 435 27.29 20.49 -6.93
N THR A 436 28.57 20.12 -6.91
CA THR A 436 29.38 19.83 -8.12
C THR A 436 29.71 18.34 -8.27
N ALA A 437 29.42 17.54 -7.24
CA ALA A 437 29.58 16.09 -7.23
C ALA A 437 28.51 15.39 -8.09
N THR A 438 28.44 14.07 -8.00
CA THR A 438 27.48 13.21 -8.72
C THR A 438 26.75 12.28 -7.75
N SER A 439 25.76 11.53 -8.25
CA SER A 439 24.97 10.57 -7.46
C SER A 439 24.24 11.25 -6.29
N ASP A 440 24.16 10.63 -5.11
CA ASP A 440 23.46 11.16 -3.93
C ASP A 440 23.96 12.56 -3.50
N TRP A 441 25.22 12.88 -3.80
CA TRP A 441 25.86 14.16 -3.47
C TRP A 441 25.76 15.22 -4.59
N GLY A 442 25.14 14.90 -5.72
CA GLY A 442 25.08 15.76 -6.90
C GLY A 442 23.73 15.80 -7.62
N ILE A 443 22.74 15.07 -7.12
CA ILE A 443 21.40 15.02 -7.69
C ILE A 443 20.42 15.48 -6.61
N ILE A 444 19.73 16.58 -6.89
CA ILE A 444 18.55 16.98 -6.12
C ILE A 444 17.30 16.36 -6.75
N GLY A 445 16.32 15.96 -5.94
CA GLY A 445 15.08 15.33 -6.40
C GLY A 445 15.10 13.80 -6.42
N TRP A 446 14.04 13.20 -6.93
CA TRP A 446 13.76 11.76 -6.80
C TRP A 446 14.73 10.79 -7.52
N ARG A 447 15.62 11.28 -8.40
CA ARG A 447 16.55 10.45 -9.18
C ARG A 447 17.94 10.29 -8.54
N ASN A 448 18.04 10.48 -7.23
CA ASN A 448 19.31 10.65 -6.51
C ASN A 448 20.30 9.48 -6.59
N VAL A 449 19.83 8.26 -6.91
CA VAL A 449 20.69 7.05 -6.94
C VAL A 449 21.37 6.77 -8.30
N ILE A 450 21.28 7.67 -9.28
CA ILE A 450 21.95 7.48 -10.58
C ILE A 450 23.47 7.72 -10.42
N GLN A 451 24.24 6.66 -10.63
CA GLN A 451 25.71 6.71 -10.60
C GLN A 451 26.29 7.64 -11.68
N ASP A 452 27.33 8.39 -11.31
CA ASP A 452 28.08 9.28 -12.20
C ASP A 452 27.22 10.31 -12.96
N TYR A 453 26.06 10.64 -12.41
CA TYR A 453 25.12 11.59 -12.97
C TYR A 453 24.93 12.78 -12.05
N ARG A 454 24.55 13.93 -12.62
CA ARG A 454 24.32 15.17 -11.89
C ARG A 454 23.03 15.84 -12.35
N ILE A 455 22.24 16.25 -11.38
CA ILE A 455 21.10 17.14 -11.52
C ILE A 455 21.23 18.15 -10.39
N SER A 456 22.10 19.14 -10.56
CA SER A 456 22.22 20.26 -9.62
C SER A 456 21.87 21.57 -10.32
N GLY A 457 22.27 22.72 -9.77
CA GLY A 457 21.79 24.03 -10.22
C GLY A 457 20.28 24.17 -10.02
N ALA A 458 19.56 24.60 -11.05
CA ALA A 458 18.11 24.78 -11.01
C ALA A 458 17.35 23.60 -11.65
N SER A 459 17.06 22.57 -10.85
CA SER A 459 16.15 21.47 -11.25
C SER A 459 14.73 22.00 -11.42
N THR A 460 14.07 21.63 -12.51
CA THR A 460 12.67 22.01 -12.78
C THR A 460 11.71 21.36 -11.78
N GLU A 461 11.98 20.13 -11.34
CA GLU A 461 11.21 19.46 -10.28
C GLU A 461 11.22 20.28 -8.98
N VAL A 462 12.40 20.48 -8.39
CA VAL A 462 12.55 21.14 -7.08
C VAL A 462 12.03 22.58 -7.12
N ASN A 463 12.22 23.29 -8.24
CA ASN A 463 11.65 24.63 -8.39
C ASN A 463 10.11 24.59 -8.51
N SER A 464 9.53 23.59 -9.16
CA SER A 464 8.06 23.40 -9.21
C SER A 464 7.47 23.08 -7.84
N GLU A 465 8.16 22.23 -7.06
CA GLU A 465 7.81 21.94 -5.67
C GLU A 465 7.91 23.19 -4.79
N CYS A 466 8.98 23.97 -4.93
CA CYS A 466 9.11 25.24 -4.21
C CYS A 466 7.97 26.20 -4.55
N PHE A 467 7.54 26.27 -5.81
CA PHE A 467 6.37 27.06 -6.20
C PHE A 467 5.10 26.60 -5.47
N ALA A 468 4.82 25.29 -5.46
CA ALA A 468 3.67 24.74 -4.74
C ALA A 468 3.76 24.97 -3.22
N ALA A 469 4.92 24.79 -2.61
CA ALA A 469 5.15 25.02 -1.18
C ALA A 469 4.95 26.49 -0.79
N LEU A 470 5.38 27.45 -1.63
CA LEU A 470 5.10 28.88 -1.41
C LEU A 470 3.61 29.19 -1.54
N GLY A 471 2.91 28.53 -2.45
CA GLY A 471 1.45 28.60 -2.56
C GLY A 471 0.76 28.05 -1.31
N ALA A 472 1.21 26.90 -0.82
CA ALA A 472 0.73 26.30 0.42
C ALA A 472 0.92 27.25 1.61
N LEU A 473 2.12 27.85 1.78
CA LEU A 473 2.35 28.83 2.85
C LEU A 473 1.49 30.09 2.73
N PHE A 474 1.20 30.56 1.52
CA PHE A 474 0.25 31.66 1.33
C PHE A 474 -1.13 31.30 1.89
N GLU A 475 -1.61 30.09 1.58
CA GLU A 475 -2.92 29.64 2.05
C GLU A 475 -2.92 29.37 3.57
N MET A 476 -1.87 28.75 4.11
CA MET A 476 -1.68 28.57 5.56
C MET A 476 -1.70 29.91 6.29
N ALA A 477 -0.93 30.89 5.81
CA ALA A 477 -0.86 32.22 6.40
C ALA A 477 -2.21 32.95 6.31
N THR A 478 -2.96 32.74 5.22
CA THR A 478 -4.30 33.31 5.07
C THR A 478 -5.28 32.71 6.07
N LEU A 479 -5.27 31.38 6.23
CA LEU A 479 -6.06 30.65 7.22
C LEU A 479 -5.73 31.11 8.65
N LEU A 480 -4.45 31.30 8.97
CA LEU A 480 -3.97 31.68 10.30
C LEU A 480 -4.00 33.21 10.54
N GLU A 481 -4.61 33.97 9.63
CA GLU A 481 -4.75 35.43 9.69
C GLU A 481 -3.41 36.21 9.75
N ASP A 482 -2.31 35.62 9.25
CA ASP A 482 -0.99 36.23 9.13
C ASP A 482 -0.82 36.95 7.78
N ALA A 483 -1.52 38.09 7.65
CA ALA A 483 -1.56 38.86 6.41
C ALA A 483 -0.18 39.30 5.85
N PRO A 484 0.81 39.72 6.67
CA PRO A 484 2.16 40.03 6.18
C PRO A 484 2.83 38.84 5.50
N THR A 485 2.79 37.67 6.15
CA THR A 485 3.38 36.43 5.62
C THR A 485 2.66 35.95 4.38
N ALA A 486 1.32 35.98 4.38
CA ALA A 486 0.51 35.65 3.20
C ALA A 486 0.88 36.53 1.99
N LYS A 487 0.97 37.85 2.17
CA LYS A 487 1.37 38.78 1.11
C LYS A 487 2.78 38.48 0.59
N ARG A 488 3.72 38.18 1.50
CA ARG A 488 5.11 37.85 1.15
C ARG A 488 5.19 36.58 0.31
N PHE A 489 4.65 35.47 0.79
CA PHE A 489 4.76 34.19 0.08
C PHE A 489 3.94 34.15 -1.21
N LYS A 490 2.81 34.85 -1.27
CA LYS A 490 2.10 35.08 -2.54
C LYS A 490 2.99 35.81 -3.55
N LYS A 491 3.75 36.83 -3.13
CA LYS A 491 4.70 37.52 -4.01
C LYS A 491 5.82 36.58 -4.44
N SER A 492 6.44 35.86 -3.50
CA SER A 492 7.51 34.90 -3.80
C SER A 492 7.08 33.80 -4.77
N ALA A 493 5.88 33.23 -4.60
CA ALA A 493 5.31 32.25 -5.52
C ALA A 493 5.14 32.82 -6.93
N ASN A 494 4.62 34.05 -7.05
CA ASN A 494 4.46 34.73 -8.34
C ASN A 494 5.81 35.05 -9.01
N ASP A 495 6.81 35.45 -8.23
CA ASP A 495 8.16 35.73 -8.75
C ASP A 495 8.83 34.44 -9.23
N LEU A 496 8.74 33.35 -8.45
CA LEU A 496 9.29 32.05 -8.83
C LEU A 496 8.56 31.44 -10.04
N TYR A 497 7.22 31.58 -10.11
CA TYR A 497 6.44 31.20 -11.29
C TYR A 497 6.97 31.89 -12.56
N LYS A 498 7.27 33.19 -12.49
CA LYS A 498 7.84 33.94 -13.61
C LYS A 498 9.24 33.46 -13.95
N ALA A 499 10.09 33.23 -12.95
CA ALA A 499 11.45 32.76 -13.14
C ALA A 499 11.46 31.39 -13.84
N ILE A 500 10.69 30.42 -13.33
CA ILE A 500 10.56 29.08 -13.94
C ILE A 500 10.11 29.18 -15.40
N ASN A 501 9.05 29.95 -15.65
CA ASN A 501 8.47 30.08 -17.00
C ASN A 501 9.31 30.94 -17.96
N THR A 502 10.31 31.66 -17.47
CA THR A 502 11.22 32.47 -18.30
C THR A 502 12.53 31.74 -18.57
N HIS A 503 13.11 31.07 -17.57
CA HIS A 503 14.48 30.55 -17.62
C HIS A 503 14.54 29.04 -17.85
N LEU A 504 13.59 28.27 -17.30
CA LEU A 504 13.59 26.80 -17.38
C LEU A 504 12.83 26.24 -18.59
N VAL A 505 12.27 27.09 -19.44
CA VAL A 505 11.60 26.67 -20.68
C VAL A 505 12.62 26.59 -21.81
N ASN A 506 12.61 25.47 -22.53
CA ASN A 506 13.34 25.32 -23.77
C ASN A 506 12.56 25.98 -24.91
N PRO A 507 13.07 27.08 -25.52
CA PRO A 507 12.34 27.81 -26.56
C PRO A 507 12.21 27.01 -27.87
N ALA A 508 12.99 25.96 -28.07
CA ALA A 508 12.96 25.17 -29.31
C ALA A 508 11.76 24.23 -29.41
N ASN A 509 11.27 23.71 -28.28
CA ASN A 509 10.15 22.76 -28.22
C ASN A 509 9.05 23.14 -27.22
N ASP A 510 9.24 24.25 -26.49
CA ASP A 510 8.32 24.77 -25.47
C ASP A 510 8.01 23.78 -24.33
N LEU A 511 8.95 22.85 -24.07
CA LEU A 511 8.97 21.99 -22.89
C LEU A 511 9.96 22.54 -21.87
N TYR A 512 9.90 22.07 -20.62
CA TYR A 512 10.89 22.45 -19.62
C TYR A 512 12.20 21.70 -19.84
N TYR A 513 13.33 22.35 -19.53
CA TYR A 513 14.59 21.65 -19.31
C TYR A 513 14.44 20.71 -18.11
N LEU A 514 15.22 19.62 -18.07
CA LEU A 514 15.35 18.80 -16.87
C LEU A 514 15.92 19.63 -15.72
N THR A 515 17.04 20.31 -16.00
CA THR A 515 17.71 21.25 -15.10
C THR A 515 18.55 22.25 -15.90
N ILE A 516 18.84 23.40 -15.30
CA ILE A 516 20.04 24.17 -15.63
C ILE A 516 21.10 23.80 -14.58
N ASP A 517 22.09 23.01 -14.98
CA ASP A 517 23.06 22.41 -14.08
C ASP A 517 24.01 23.47 -13.47
N VAL A 518 24.74 23.13 -12.41
CA VAL A 518 25.59 24.08 -11.66
C VAL A 518 26.69 24.73 -12.52
N ASP A 519 27.09 24.07 -13.60
CA ASP A 519 28.06 24.58 -14.59
C ASP A 519 27.43 25.45 -15.68
N GLY A 520 26.11 25.70 -15.59
CA GLY A 520 25.32 26.48 -16.54
C GLY A 520 24.77 25.68 -17.72
N ALA A 521 25.05 24.37 -17.81
CA ALA A 521 24.53 23.54 -18.89
C ALA A 521 23.00 23.39 -18.81
N LYS A 522 22.31 23.76 -19.89
CA LYS A 522 20.86 23.57 -20.01
C LYS A 522 20.58 22.15 -20.50
N ARG A 523 20.06 21.30 -19.62
CA ARG A 523 19.77 19.89 -19.93
C ARG A 523 18.41 19.77 -20.60
N SER A 524 18.41 19.65 -21.92
CA SER A 524 17.19 19.53 -22.74
C SER A 524 16.65 18.11 -22.85
N ASP A 525 17.14 17.20 -22.01
CA ASP A 525 16.68 15.81 -21.93
C ASP A 525 15.16 15.76 -21.74
N VAL A 526 14.45 15.03 -22.61
CA VAL A 526 12.99 14.88 -22.50
C VAL A 526 12.72 13.62 -21.69
N THR A 527 12.40 13.82 -20.42
CA THR A 527 12.22 12.74 -19.45
C THR A 527 10.83 12.82 -18.81
N ALA A 528 10.49 11.83 -18.00
CA ALA A 528 9.24 11.83 -17.27
C ALA A 528 9.15 12.95 -16.21
N ASP A 529 10.25 13.63 -15.87
CA ASP A 529 10.29 14.76 -14.94
C ASP A 529 9.48 15.97 -15.44
N LEU A 530 9.15 16.00 -16.74
CA LEU A 530 8.19 16.96 -17.29
C LEU A 530 6.85 16.96 -16.55
N ILE A 531 6.51 15.89 -15.83
CA ILE A 531 5.27 15.81 -15.06
C ILE A 531 5.20 16.79 -13.89
N PHE A 532 6.32 17.15 -13.25
CA PHE A 532 6.32 17.97 -12.03
C PHE A 532 5.78 19.39 -12.22
N PRO A 533 6.12 20.10 -13.31
CA PRO A 533 5.48 21.38 -13.61
C PRO A 533 3.96 21.32 -13.72
N VAL A 534 3.41 20.18 -14.16
CA VAL A 534 1.97 19.96 -14.27
C VAL A 534 1.37 19.61 -12.92
N LEU A 535 1.99 18.68 -12.18
CA LEU A 535 1.56 18.27 -10.83
C LEU A 535 1.42 19.47 -9.88
N PHE A 536 2.43 20.33 -9.88
CA PHE A 536 2.52 21.46 -8.96
C PHE A 536 1.95 22.76 -9.54
N GLY A 537 1.35 22.71 -10.73
CA GLY A 537 0.56 23.79 -11.30
C GLY A 537 1.36 25.03 -11.75
N VAL A 538 2.67 24.91 -11.95
CA VAL A 538 3.51 26.01 -12.49
C VAL A 538 3.47 26.07 -14.03
N ALA A 539 3.12 24.96 -14.69
CA ALA A 539 2.92 24.92 -16.13
C ALA A 539 1.62 25.63 -16.53
N PRO A 540 1.66 26.60 -17.47
CA PRO A 540 0.46 27.17 -18.07
C PRO A 540 -0.42 26.08 -18.72
N PRO A 541 -1.76 26.21 -18.77
CA PRO A 541 -2.66 25.15 -19.20
C PRO A 541 -2.34 24.51 -20.55
N ASP A 542 -1.95 25.32 -21.54
CA ASP A 542 -1.59 24.87 -22.87
C ASP A 542 -0.23 24.13 -22.91
N ARG A 543 0.74 24.53 -22.08
CA ARG A 543 1.99 23.77 -21.91
C ARG A 543 1.76 22.48 -21.12
N ALA A 544 0.92 22.51 -20.09
CA ALA A 544 0.53 21.33 -19.34
C ALA A 544 -0.12 20.28 -20.26
N ALA A 545 -1.04 20.69 -21.13
CA ALA A 545 -1.62 19.82 -22.14
C ALA A 545 -0.57 19.25 -23.11
N ARG A 546 0.41 20.07 -23.56
CA ARG A 546 1.54 19.60 -24.38
C ARG A 546 2.39 18.55 -23.67
N ILE A 547 2.69 18.76 -22.39
CA ILE A 547 3.45 17.82 -21.57
C ILE A 547 2.71 16.50 -21.43
N ILE A 548 1.42 16.54 -21.06
CA ILE A 548 0.59 15.32 -20.94
C ILE A 548 0.54 14.58 -22.28
N ALA A 549 0.40 15.30 -23.40
CA ALA A 549 0.44 14.70 -24.73
C ALA A 549 1.81 14.07 -25.06
N ARG A 550 2.93 14.72 -24.72
CA ARG A 550 4.27 14.15 -24.93
C ARG A 550 4.52 12.91 -24.08
N LEU A 551 4.10 12.93 -22.81
CA LEU A 551 4.23 11.79 -21.91
C LEU A 551 3.22 10.67 -22.21
N SER A 552 2.19 10.94 -23.03
CA SER A 552 1.28 9.92 -23.58
C SER A 552 1.90 9.11 -24.73
N ASP A 553 3.04 9.55 -25.27
CA ASP A 553 3.64 8.99 -26.48
C ASP A 553 4.10 7.53 -26.28
N ALA A 554 3.95 6.70 -27.30
CA ALA A 554 4.20 5.25 -27.23
C ALA A 554 5.64 4.91 -26.82
N GLU A 555 6.60 5.81 -27.05
CA GLU A 555 7.99 5.64 -26.63
C GLU A 555 8.16 5.56 -25.11
N PHE A 556 7.29 6.22 -24.35
CA PHE A 556 7.29 6.17 -22.89
C PHE A 556 6.55 4.93 -22.37
N TRP A 557 5.56 4.41 -23.09
CA TRP A 557 4.65 3.41 -22.51
C TRP A 557 5.08 1.97 -22.74
N THR A 558 4.78 1.15 -21.72
CA THR A 558 4.89 -0.32 -21.72
C THR A 558 3.59 -0.93 -21.22
N ASP A 559 3.51 -2.26 -21.25
CA ASP A 559 2.42 -3.02 -20.61
C ASP A 559 2.47 -2.99 -19.07
N ALA A 560 3.51 -2.38 -18.48
CA ALA A 560 3.68 -2.28 -17.04
C ALA A 560 3.69 -0.84 -16.50
N GLY A 561 3.58 0.17 -17.36
CA GLY A 561 3.57 1.58 -16.98
C GLY A 561 4.48 2.45 -17.83
N ILE A 562 4.76 3.65 -17.33
CA ILE A 562 5.55 4.67 -18.02
C ILE A 562 7.05 4.51 -17.72
N ARG A 563 7.88 4.59 -18.76
CA ARG A 563 9.33 4.64 -18.64
C ARG A 563 9.79 6.01 -18.13
N THR A 564 10.96 6.05 -17.53
CA THR A 564 11.56 7.30 -17.03
C THR A 564 12.11 8.20 -18.13
N VAL A 565 12.51 7.62 -19.26
CA VAL A 565 12.93 8.33 -20.49
C VAL A 565 12.34 7.61 -21.71
N PRO A 566 12.17 8.27 -22.87
CA PRO A 566 11.61 7.63 -24.05
C PRO A 566 12.57 6.57 -24.62
N ARG A 567 12.03 5.49 -25.18
CA ARG A 567 12.82 4.34 -25.68
C ARG A 567 13.92 4.68 -26.70
N SER A 568 13.74 5.77 -27.45
CA SER A 568 14.67 6.23 -28.50
C SER A 568 15.74 7.22 -28.00
N ASP A 569 15.71 7.59 -26.72
CA ASP A 569 16.68 8.52 -26.15
C ASP A 569 18.11 7.95 -26.20
N LEU A 570 19.11 8.83 -26.35
CA LEU A 570 20.52 8.42 -26.37
C LEU A 570 20.97 7.80 -25.04
N ILE A 571 20.39 8.22 -23.91
CA ILE A 571 20.73 7.69 -22.60
C ILE A 571 19.94 6.42 -22.25
N TYR A 572 18.94 6.08 -23.07
CA TYR A 572 18.03 4.97 -22.82
C TYR A 572 18.81 3.68 -22.59
N GLY A 573 18.64 3.12 -21.40
CA GLY A 573 19.00 1.75 -21.10
C GLY A 573 17.98 1.16 -20.15
N PRO A 574 17.48 -0.06 -20.39
CA PRO A 574 16.32 -0.57 -19.66
C PRO A 574 16.57 -0.87 -18.18
N ILE A 575 17.84 -0.85 -17.74
CA ILE A 575 18.27 -0.97 -16.34
C ILE A 575 19.19 0.18 -15.90
N ASN A 576 19.52 1.12 -16.79
CA ASN A 576 20.49 2.17 -16.50
C ASN A 576 20.00 3.06 -15.34
N GLY A 577 20.92 3.42 -14.44
CA GLY A 577 20.60 4.21 -13.26
C GLY A 577 19.54 3.57 -12.38
N TYR A 578 19.57 2.24 -12.19
CA TYR A 578 18.53 1.49 -11.48
C TYR A 578 17.12 1.69 -12.09
N GLY A 579 17.06 1.75 -13.42
CA GLY A 579 15.82 1.99 -14.17
C GLY A 579 15.42 3.47 -14.29
N LEU A 580 16.12 4.40 -13.64
CA LEU A 580 15.85 5.83 -13.73
C LEU A 580 16.26 6.45 -15.08
N LEU A 581 16.90 5.68 -15.97
CA LEU A 581 17.29 6.10 -17.32
C LEU A 581 16.75 5.16 -18.41
N GLY A 582 15.56 4.57 -18.22
CA GLY A 582 14.89 3.75 -19.24
C GLY A 582 14.02 2.61 -18.71
N GLY A 583 14.10 2.31 -17.41
CA GLY A 583 13.17 1.41 -16.73
C GLY A 583 11.80 2.06 -16.50
N VAL A 584 10.86 1.25 -15.99
CA VAL A 584 9.56 1.72 -15.49
C VAL A 584 9.70 1.92 -13.99
N TRP A 585 9.85 3.16 -13.56
CA TRP A 585 9.78 3.52 -12.14
C TRP A 585 8.32 3.77 -11.78
N VAL A 586 7.73 2.91 -10.95
CA VAL A 586 6.27 2.77 -10.86
C VAL A 586 5.59 4.06 -10.41
N ALA A 587 6.19 4.81 -9.48
CA ALA A 587 5.69 6.11 -9.00
C ALA A 587 5.31 7.08 -10.14
N VAL A 588 6.10 7.08 -11.23
CA VAL A 588 5.89 7.97 -12.38
C VAL A 588 4.55 7.71 -13.05
N THR A 589 4.09 6.45 -13.06
CA THR A 589 2.79 6.09 -13.64
C THR A 589 1.64 6.74 -12.86
N TYR A 590 1.75 6.86 -11.53
CA TYR A 590 0.68 7.39 -10.69
C TYR A 590 0.71 8.90 -10.55
N TRP A 591 1.91 9.50 -10.55
CA TRP A 591 2.06 10.93 -10.81
C TRP A 591 1.42 11.33 -12.14
N TYR A 592 1.72 10.57 -13.20
CA TYR A 592 1.11 10.79 -14.50
C TYR A 592 -0.42 10.60 -14.45
N ALA A 593 -0.92 9.58 -13.76
CA ALA A 593 -2.36 9.35 -13.61
C ALA A 593 -3.07 10.58 -13.01
N PHE A 594 -2.59 11.09 -11.88
CA PHE A 594 -3.15 12.29 -11.26
C PHE A 594 -3.10 13.50 -12.19
N ALA A 595 -1.93 13.79 -12.76
CA ALA A 595 -1.75 14.94 -13.65
C ALA A 595 -2.63 14.85 -14.90
N ALA A 596 -2.76 13.66 -15.49
CA ALA A 596 -3.53 13.42 -16.70
C ALA A 596 -5.05 13.48 -16.46
N ALA A 597 -5.55 13.32 -15.23
CA ALA A 597 -6.99 13.22 -14.96
C ALA A 597 -7.81 14.36 -15.59
N LYS A 598 -7.30 15.61 -15.54
CA LYS A 598 -8.01 16.79 -16.08
C LYS A 598 -7.82 17.02 -17.58
N TYR A 599 -6.76 16.47 -18.16
CA TYR A 599 -6.39 16.73 -19.56
C TYR A 599 -6.71 15.55 -20.48
N ASN A 600 -6.58 14.32 -19.95
CA ASN A 600 -6.75 13.07 -20.66
C ASN A 600 -7.19 11.95 -19.69
N PRO A 601 -8.48 11.94 -19.26
CA PRO A 601 -9.03 10.90 -18.39
C PRO A 601 -8.83 9.46 -18.92
N GLY A 602 -8.78 9.27 -20.24
CA GLY A 602 -8.51 7.95 -20.83
C GLY A 602 -7.11 7.42 -20.50
N PHE A 603 -6.10 8.28 -20.56
CA PHE A 603 -4.74 7.91 -20.17
C PHE A 603 -4.55 7.82 -18.65
N MET A 604 -5.28 8.62 -17.86
CA MET A 604 -5.37 8.41 -16.41
C MET A 604 -5.88 6.99 -16.09
N ALA A 605 -6.99 6.57 -16.70
CA ALA A 605 -7.53 5.23 -16.50
C ALA A 605 -6.55 4.13 -16.93
N LYS A 606 -5.87 4.32 -18.07
CA LYS A 606 -4.78 3.42 -18.51
C LYS A 606 -3.67 3.34 -17.46
N ALA A 607 -3.21 4.47 -16.94
CA ALA A 607 -2.13 4.54 -15.96
C ALA A 607 -2.48 3.81 -14.66
N LEU A 608 -3.68 4.05 -14.11
CA LEU A 608 -4.17 3.37 -12.90
C LEU A 608 -4.36 1.86 -13.09
N ALA A 609 -4.67 1.38 -14.31
CA ALA A 609 -4.89 -0.04 -14.56
C ALA A 609 -3.58 -0.81 -14.88
N THR A 610 -2.67 -0.19 -15.65
CA THR A 610 -1.57 -0.91 -16.33
C THR A 610 -0.57 -1.51 -15.36
N SER A 611 0.02 -0.71 -14.46
CA SER A 611 1.03 -1.21 -13.52
C SER A 611 0.47 -2.27 -12.57
N PHE A 612 -0.76 -2.06 -12.08
CA PHE A 612 -1.38 -3.00 -11.15
C PHE A 612 -1.75 -4.34 -11.81
N ARG A 613 -2.27 -4.31 -13.05
CA ARG A 613 -2.52 -5.53 -13.84
C ARG A 613 -1.22 -6.30 -14.07
N HIS A 614 -0.11 -5.61 -14.36
CA HIS A 614 1.18 -6.26 -14.61
C HIS A 614 1.66 -7.09 -13.43
N PHE A 615 1.53 -6.59 -12.19
CA PHE A 615 1.95 -7.29 -10.97
C PHE A 615 1.19 -8.60 -10.71
N SER A 616 -0.03 -8.73 -11.24
CA SER A 616 -0.88 -9.90 -11.02
C SER A 616 -0.95 -10.85 -12.21
N SER A 617 -0.66 -10.39 -13.44
CA SER A 617 -0.89 -11.14 -14.67
C SER A 617 0.03 -12.36 -14.92
N ASP A 618 1.28 -12.33 -14.44
CA ASP A 618 2.22 -13.45 -14.51
C ASP A 618 3.32 -13.26 -13.45
N PRO A 619 3.01 -13.50 -12.16
CA PRO A 619 3.91 -13.15 -11.06
C PRO A 619 5.24 -13.90 -11.11
N ARG A 620 5.26 -15.15 -11.62
CA ARG A 620 6.48 -15.92 -11.85
C ARG A 620 7.38 -15.26 -12.88
N ARG A 621 6.86 -14.93 -14.06
CA ARG A 621 7.64 -14.32 -15.14
C ARG A 621 8.06 -12.90 -14.77
N ASN A 622 7.15 -12.12 -14.19
CA ASN A 622 7.36 -10.72 -13.91
C ASN A 622 8.20 -10.49 -12.65
N ASN A 623 8.52 -11.53 -11.87
CA ASN A 623 9.21 -11.44 -10.58
C ASN A 623 8.45 -10.53 -9.59
N THR A 624 7.14 -10.71 -9.50
CA THR A 624 6.24 -9.89 -8.68
C THR A 624 5.43 -10.76 -7.74
N VAL A 625 4.79 -10.13 -6.74
CA VAL A 625 3.82 -10.78 -5.86
C VAL A 625 2.46 -10.13 -6.13
N PRO A 626 1.40 -10.89 -6.47
CA PRO A 626 0.10 -10.30 -6.74
C PRO A 626 -0.42 -9.48 -5.56
N GLY A 627 -0.96 -8.30 -5.88
CA GLY A 627 -1.41 -7.35 -4.87
C GLY A 627 -0.30 -6.52 -4.22
N GLN A 628 0.98 -6.74 -4.53
CA GLN A 628 2.07 -5.89 -4.04
C GLN A 628 2.56 -4.89 -5.08
N PHE A 629 2.71 -3.64 -4.65
CA PHE A 629 3.28 -2.60 -5.48
C PHE A 629 4.80 -2.77 -5.55
N SER A 630 5.31 -3.10 -6.73
CA SER A 630 6.75 -3.22 -6.97
C SER A 630 7.40 -1.85 -7.18
N GLU A 631 8.68 -1.72 -6.89
CA GLU A 631 9.42 -0.45 -6.98
C GLU A 631 9.69 -0.04 -8.44
N TRP A 632 10.42 -0.88 -9.19
CA TRP A 632 10.77 -0.58 -10.58
C TRP A 632 11.00 -1.83 -11.43
N LEU A 633 10.72 -1.69 -12.72
CA LEU A 633 10.73 -2.79 -13.68
C LEU A 633 11.70 -2.50 -14.83
N HIS A 634 12.30 -3.57 -15.36
CA HIS A 634 13.16 -3.50 -16.53
C HIS A 634 12.41 -2.91 -17.74
N GLY A 635 12.99 -1.92 -18.42
CA GLY A 635 12.32 -1.13 -19.46
C GLY A 635 11.84 -1.87 -20.73
N GLU A 636 12.39 -3.05 -21.01
CA GLU A 636 11.98 -3.90 -22.15
C GLU A 636 11.25 -5.18 -21.74
N ILE A 637 11.86 -6.03 -20.89
CA ILE A 637 11.26 -7.32 -20.50
C ILE A 637 10.27 -7.23 -19.34
N LEU A 638 10.15 -6.06 -18.70
CA LEU A 638 9.16 -5.74 -17.64
C LEU A 638 9.25 -6.60 -16.37
N VAL A 639 10.36 -7.31 -16.18
CA VAL A 639 10.63 -8.05 -14.94
C VAL A 639 11.02 -7.07 -13.83
N ASN A 640 10.45 -7.22 -12.64
CA ASN A 640 10.79 -6.44 -11.46
C ASN A 640 12.27 -6.62 -11.09
N GLN A 641 12.95 -5.49 -10.88
CA GLN A 641 14.35 -5.41 -10.51
C GLN A 641 14.55 -4.72 -9.14
N GLY A 642 13.48 -4.18 -8.56
CA GLY A 642 13.50 -3.51 -7.27
C GLY A 642 12.82 -4.32 -6.17
N MET A 643 12.33 -3.61 -5.15
CA MET A 643 11.60 -4.22 -4.04
C MET A 643 10.30 -4.90 -4.52
N MET A 644 9.93 -5.99 -3.83
CA MET A 644 8.62 -6.65 -4.02
C MET A 644 7.47 -5.87 -3.42
N LEU A 645 7.75 -5.08 -2.37
CA LEU A 645 6.81 -4.20 -1.68
C LEU A 645 7.49 -2.84 -1.52
N SER A 646 7.18 -1.91 -2.43
CA SER A 646 7.61 -0.52 -2.36
C SER A 646 6.70 0.24 -1.40
N PRO A 647 7.26 0.93 -0.38
CA PRO A 647 6.45 1.60 0.63
C PRO A 647 5.78 2.87 0.12
N TRP A 648 6.26 3.48 -0.97
CA TRP A 648 5.82 4.81 -1.41
C TRP A 648 4.96 4.82 -2.68
N ASP A 649 4.81 3.69 -3.39
CA ASP A 649 4.01 3.66 -4.63
C ASP A 649 2.51 3.53 -4.36
N ALA A 650 2.15 2.72 -3.36
CA ALA A 650 0.78 2.55 -2.89
C ALA A 650 0.07 3.87 -2.48
N PRO A 651 0.67 4.76 -1.66
CA PRO A 651 0.02 6.03 -1.30
C PRO A 651 -0.22 6.94 -2.51
N ARG A 652 0.73 7.00 -3.46
CA ARG A 652 0.55 7.76 -4.72
C ARG A 652 -0.59 7.21 -5.56
N TYR A 653 -0.78 5.89 -5.59
CA TYR A 653 -1.91 5.26 -6.26
C TYR A 653 -3.23 5.70 -5.67
N LEU A 654 -3.39 5.59 -4.34
CA LEU A 654 -4.64 5.94 -3.67
C LEU A 654 -4.96 7.42 -3.84
N TRP A 655 -3.96 8.29 -3.70
CA TRP A 655 -4.10 9.72 -3.97
C TRP A 655 -4.56 10.00 -5.41
N ALA A 656 -3.90 9.41 -6.41
CA ALA A 656 -4.29 9.57 -7.82
C ALA A 656 -5.70 9.01 -8.10
N ALA A 657 -6.12 7.95 -7.41
CA ALA A 657 -7.46 7.41 -7.52
C ALA A 657 -8.50 8.36 -6.89
N ILE A 658 -8.29 8.86 -5.67
CA ILE A 658 -9.28 9.67 -4.94
C ILE A 658 -9.35 11.10 -5.49
N GLU A 659 -8.22 11.80 -5.60
CA GLU A 659 -8.20 13.20 -6.04
C GLU A 659 -8.16 13.34 -7.56
N GLY A 660 -7.47 12.43 -8.25
CA GLY A 660 -7.39 12.41 -9.71
C GLY A 660 -8.67 11.88 -10.34
N ALA A 661 -8.91 10.57 -10.25
CA ALA A 661 -10.09 9.95 -10.88
C ALA A 661 -11.40 10.27 -10.16
N GLY A 662 -11.41 10.16 -8.83
CA GLY A 662 -12.54 10.47 -7.97
C GLY A 662 -12.89 11.96 -7.96
N GLY A 663 -11.94 12.81 -8.31
CA GLY A 663 -12.15 14.23 -8.53
C GLY A 663 -12.34 15.03 -7.24
N LEU A 664 -11.91 14.51 -6.09
CA LEU A 664 -11.88 15.29 -4.86
C LEU A 664 -10.79 16.36 -4.96
N ASN A 665 -11.17 17.56 -5.37
CA ASN A 665 -10.25 18.68 -5.57
C ASN A 665 -10.04 19.41 -4.25
N VAL A 666 -8.99 19.05 -3.51
CA VAL A 666 -8.66 19.68 -2.24
C VAL A 666 -7.81 20.94 -2.45
N ARG A 667 -8.30 22.11 -2.03
CA ARG A 667 -7.62 23.41 -2.13
C ARG A 667 -7.75 24.19 -0.83
N GLY A 668 -6.98 23.79 0.18
CA GLY A 668 -7.03 24.44 1.47
C GLY A 668 -8.40 24.40 2.11
N GLN A 669 -8.92 25.54 2.54
CA GLN A 669 -10.27 25.65 3.12
C GLN A 669 -11.40 25.25 2.16
N THR A 670 -11.16 25.22 0.85
CA THR A 670 -12.17 24.87 -0.16
C THR A 670 -11.93 23.49 -0.76
N ALA A 671 -13.02 22.79 -1.10
CA ALA A 671 -12.95 21.54 -1.88
C ALA A 671 -14.17 21.37 -2.78
N THR A 672 -14.01 20.62 -3.86
CA THR A 672 -15.10 20.23 -4.79
C THR A 672 -14.98 18.75 -5.16
N ILE A 673 -16.06 18.19 -5.71
CA ILE A 673 -16.12 16.81 -6.18
C ILE A 673 -16.42 16.85 -7.68
N ASP A 674 -15.42 16.64 -8.52
CA ASP A 674 -15.52 16.69 -9.99
C ASP A 674 -14.91 15.43 -10.62
N PRO A 675 -15.64 14.30 -10.61
CA PRO A 675 -15.11 13.01 -11.06
C PRO A 675 -14.61 13.04 -12.51
N CYS A 676 -13.39 12.53 -12.72
CA CYS A 676 -12.73 12.51 -14.03
C CYS A 676 -12.92 11.14 -14.70
N LEU A 677 -14.07 10.93 -15.36
CA LEU A 677 -14.38 9.66 -16.01
C LEU A 677 -13.68 9.55 -17.38
N ALA A 678 -12.98 8.45 -17.60
CA ALA A 678 -12.57 8.04 -18.94
C ALA A 678 -13.78 7.96 -19.89
N ALA A 679 -13.53 8.09 -21.20
CA ALA A 679 -14.62 8.14 -22.19
C ALA A 679 -15.46 6.85 -22.20
N ASP A 680 -14.84 5.71 -21.93
CA ASP A 680 -15.44 4.39 -21.79
C ASP A 680 -16.04 4.13 -20.39
N TRP A 681 -15.74 4.98 -19.40
CA TRP A 681 -16.36 4.89 -18.08
C TRP A 681 -17.71 5.61 -18.05
N ARG A 682 -18.73 4.87 -17.63
CA ARG A 682 -20.09 5.42 -17.42
C ARG A 682 -20.36 5.83 -15.99
N TRP A 683 -19.55 5.35 -15.05
CA TRP A 683 -19.74 5.61 -13.63
C TRP A 683 -18.42 5.55 -12.86
N LEU A 684 -18.41 6.15 -11.69
CA LEU A 684 -17.41 5.97 -10.62
C LEU A 684 -18.12 6.21 -9.29
N THR A 685 -17.75 5.46 -8.26
CA THR A 685 -18.21 5.72 -6.89
C THR A 685 -17.02 5.84 -5.96
N ALA A 686 -17.11 6.69 -4.95
CA ALA A 686 -16.24 6.67 -3.79
C ALA A 686 -17.10 6.71 -2.54
N VAL A 687 -16.89 5.75 -1.63
CA VAL A 687 -17.65 5.65 -0.38
C VAL A 687 -16.72 5.57 0.82
N ASN A 688 -17.21 6.03 1.97
CA ASN A 688 -16.49 6.05 3.23
C ASN A 688 -15.12 6.77 3.15
N VAL A 689 -15.03 7.86 2.39
CA VAL A 689 -13.80 8.65 2.25
C VAL A 689 -13.69 9.61 3.45
N PRO A 690 -12.65 9.51 4.30
CA PRO A 690 -12.48 10.44 5.42
C PRO A 690 -12.13 11.83 4.88
N PHE A 691 -12.86 12.84 5.36
CA PHE A 691 -12.64 14.24 5.00
C PHE A 691 -13.17 15.14 6.12
N ARG A 692 -12.28 15.92 6.75
CA ARG A 692 -12.58 16.90 7.81
C ARG A 692 -13.43 16.37 8.98
N GLY A 693 -13.07 15.19 9.47
CA GLY A 693 -13.77 14.55 10.60
C GLY A 693 -15.12 13.90 10.22
N GLU A 694 -15.50 13.95 8.94
CA GLU A 694 -16.66 13.24 8.40
C GLU A 694 -16.23 12.14 7.42
N HIS A 695 -17.17 11.27 7.08
CA HIS A 695 -17.02 10.30 5.99
C HIS A 695 -17.99 10.66 4.87
N ILE A 696 -17.43 11.01 3.72
CA ILE A 696 -18.20 11.43 2.55
C ILE A 696 -18.29 10.31 1.51
N ALA A 697 -19.37 10.34 0.74
CA ALA A 697 -19.61 9.44 -0.37
C ALA A 697 -20.09 10.23 -1.60
N TRP A 698 -19.69 9.78 -2.79
CA TRP A 698 -20.22 10.29 -4.04
C TRP A 698 -20.25 9.25 -5.15
N ILE A 699 -21.17 9.46 -6.08
CA ILE A 699 -21.40 8.67 -7.29
C ILE A 699 -21.37 9.65 -8.45
N GLY A 700 -20.39 9.51 -9.34
CA GLY A 700 -20.38 10.20 -10.63
C GLY A 700 -20.94 9.27 -11.70
N VAL A 701 -21.98 9.68 -12.42
CA VAL A 701 -22.52 8.94 -13.57
C VAL A 701 -22.64 9.80 -14.83
N ARG A 702 -22.43 9.16 -15.99
CA ARG A 702 -22.69 9.76 -17.31
C ARG A 702 -24.11 9.42 -17.73
N MET A 703 -25.01 10.38 -17.56
CA MET A 703 -26.42 10.32 -18.00
C MET A 703 -26.56 10.88 -19.43
N PRO A 704 -27.69 10.68 -20.14
CA PRO A 704 -27.90 11.24 -21.47
C PRO A 704 -27.73 12.77 -21.57
N GLU A 705 -28.07 13.49 -20.50
CA GLU A 705 -27.94 14.94 -20.34
C GLU A 705 -26.53 15.41 -20.01
N GLY A 706 -25.61 14.49 -19.68
CA GLY A 706 -24.24 14.81 -19.29
C GLY A 706 -23.83 14.15 -17.98
N MET A 707 -22.77 14.70 -17.38
CA MET A 707 -22.25 14.22 -16.10
C MET A 707 -23.18 14.64 -14.95
N HIS A 708 -23.46 13.73 -14.00
CA HIS A 708 -24.24 14.01 -12.80
C HIS A 708 -23.56 13.41 -11.57
N VAL A 709 -23.60 14.13 -10.44
CA VAL A 709 -23.00 13.71 -9.17
C VAL A 709 -24.09 13.54 -8.11
N PHE A 710 -24.14 12.36 -7.49
CA PHE A 710 -24.92 12.14 -6.26
C PHE A 710 -23.96 12.08 -5.08
N THR A 711 -24.22 12.78 -3.98
CA THR A 711 -23.26 12.82 -2.86
C THR A 711 -23.92 13.03 -1.51
N THR A 712 -23.27 12.57 -0.44
CA THR A 712 -23.61 12.89 0.95
C THR A 712 -22.96 14.17 1.47
N SER A 713 -22.00 14.70 0.70
CA SER A 713 -21.21 15.85 1.12
C SER A 713 -21.91 17.17 0.84
N ALA A 714 -21.50 18.24 1.53
CA ALA A 714 -21.87 19.62 1.22
C ALA A 714 -21.00 20.24 0.10
N LEU A 715 -19.93 19.56 -0.35
CA LEU A 715 -18.99 20.08 -1.34
C LEU A 715 -19.65 20.38 -2.71
N GLY A 716 -19.14 21.40 -3.41
CA GLY A 716 -19.62 21.80 -4.73
C GLY A 716 -19.09 20.92 -5.87
N SER A 717 -19.61 21.12 -7.08
CA SER A 717 -19.13 20.51 -8.33
C SER A 717 -19.44 21.44 -9.49
N GLU A 718 -18.66 21.33 -10.56
CA GLU A 718 -18.97 21.90 -11.88
C GLU A 718 -20.13 21.16 -12.56
N SER A 719 -20.37 19.90 -12.19
CA SER A 719 -21.48 19.08 -12.67
C SER A 719 -22.73 19.27 -11.81
N PRO A 720 -23.94 19.05 -12.35
CA PRO A 720 -25.16 18.96 -11.54
C PRO A 720 -25.03 17.98 -10.38
N ILE A 721 -25.47 18.42 -9.19
CA ILE A 721 -25.43 17.63 -7.95
C ILE A 721 -26.84 17.34 -7.45
N THR A 722 -27.05 16.10 -7.00
CA THR A 722 -28.15 15.72 -6.08
C THR A 722 -27.56 15.31 -4.74
N ARG A 723 -28.05 15.90 -3.64
CA ARG A 723 -27.53 15.64 -2.30
C ARG A 723 -28.40 14.66 -1.53
N TYR A 724 -27.74 13.85 -0.71
CA TYR A 724 -28.33 12.96 0.27
C TYR A 724 -27.75 13.27 1.66
N GLU A 725 -28.43 12.85 2.72
CA GLU A 725 -28.00 13.08 4.10
C GLU A 725 -27.04 11.98 4.61
N LYS A 726 -27.20 10.73 4.16
CA LYS A 726 -26.42 9.60 4.68
C LYS A 726 -26.05 8.59 3.60
N ASP A 727 -24.87 8.02 3.76
CA ASP A 727 -24.44 6.77 3.14
C ASP A 727 -24.97 5.61 4.01
N LEU A 728 -25.74 4.71 3.41
CA LEU A 728 -26.31 3.50 4.02
C LEU A 728 -25.86 2.25 3.23
N THR A 729 -24.72 2.31 2.57
CA THR A 729 -24.24 1.22 1.70
C THR A 729 -24.14 -0.12 2.45
N GLU A 730 -23.88 -0.11 3.77
CA GLU A 730 -23.76 -1.30 4.62
C GLU A 730 -25.05 -2.14 4.75
N ILE A 731 -26.23 -1.53 4.56
CA ILE A 731 -27.51 -2.27 4.56
C ILE A 731 -27.87 -2.82 3.19
N GLY A 732 -27.14 -2.44 2.15
CA GLY A 732 -27.32 -2.90 0.78
C GLY A 732 -26.86 -4.34 0.57
N VAL A 733 -27.59 -5.08 -0.26
CA VAL A 733 -27.23 -6.45 -0.65
C VAL A 733 -27.43 -6.61 -2.15
N VAL A 734 -26.47 -7.26 -2.82
CA VAL A 734 -26.59 -7.72 -4.21
C VAL A 734 -26.36 -9.22 -4.29
N THR A 735 -27.08 -9.89 -5.18
CA THR A 735 -26.92 -11.33 -5.41
C THR A 735 -25.66 -11.67 -6.20
N ASP A 736 -25.20 -10.76 -7.08
CA ASP A 736 -23.94 -10.92 -7.82
C ASP A 736 -22.82 -10.07 -7.19
N PRO A 737 -21.72 -10.68 -6.75
CA PRO A 737 -20.61 -9.98 -6.09
C PRO A 737 -19.80 -9.06 -7.00
N ARG A 738 -19.89 -9.24 -8.32
CA ARG A 738 -19.16 -8.43 -9.31
C ARG A 738 -19.79 -7.05 -9.53
N VAL A 739 -20.95 -6.82 -8.89
CA VAL A 739 -21.69 -5.58 -8.94
C VAL A 739 -21.37 -4.72 -7.73
N THR A 740 -21.08 -3.44 -7.97
CA THR A 740 -20.96 -2.43 -6.92
C THR A 740 -22.34 -1.92 -6.56
N LEU A 741 -22.67 -1.90 -5.27
CA LEU A 741 -23.87 -1.28 -4.73
C LEU A 741 -23.46 -0.11 -3.84
N VAL A 742 -24.10 1.04 -4.02
CA VAL A 742 -24.02 2.20 -3.11
C VAL A 742 -25.43 2.64 -2.76
N VAL A 743 -25.70 2.91 -1.49
CA VAL A 743 -27.04 3.31 -1.03
C VAL A 743 -26.94 4.67 -0.36
N LEU A 744 -27.60 5.68 -0.93
CA LEU A 744 -27.69 7.02 -0.36
C LEU A 744 -29.12 7.31 0.12
N SER A 745 -29.29 8.07 1.19
CA SER A 745 -30.61 8.35 1.78
C SER A 745 -30.82 9.81 2.17
N GLU A 746 -32.03 10.32 1.94
CA GLU A 746 -32.51 11.62 2.39
C GLU A 746 -33.97 11.47 2.85
N LYS A 747 -34.26 11.71 4.14
CA LYS A 747 -35.61 11.62 4.71
C LYS A 747 -36.32 10.30 4.38
N THR A 748 -37.24 10.30 3.41
CA THR A 748 -38.01 9.14 2.94
C THR A 748 -37.54 8.62 1.58
N SER A 749 -36.54 9.23 0.97
CA SER A 749 -35.98 8.86 -0.33
C SER A 749 -34.68 8.08 -0.17
N LEU A 750 -34.54 7.01 -0.95
CA LEU A 750 -33.32 6.23 -1.09
C LEU A 750 -32.89 6.20 -2.56
N LEU A 751 -31.59 6.29 -2.80
CA LEU A 751 -30.96 6.01 -4.08
C LEU A 751 -30.09 4.77 -3.95
N LEU A 752 -30.37 3.73 -4.71
CA LEU A 752 -29.48 2.58 -4.85
C LEU A 752 -28.80 2.70 -6.21
N PHE A 753 -27.49 2.95 -6.20
CA PHE A 753 -26.64 2.85 -7.37
C PHE A 753 -26.12 1.44 -7.51
N ILE A 754 -26.21 0.88 -8.72
CA ILE A 754 -25.83 -0.49 -9.02
C ILE A 754 -24.92 -0.47 -10.25
N GLY A 755 -23.61 -0.65 -10.07
CA GLY A 755 -22.60 -0.55 -11.12
C GLY A 755 -22.01 -1.90 -11.50
N ASN A 756 -21.85 -2.16 -12.80
CA ASN A 756 -21.25 -3.39 -13.32
C ASN A 756 -19.79 -3.14 -13.73
N SER A 757 -18.84 -3.85 -13.11
CA SER A 757 -17.41 -3.81 -13.45
C SER A 757 -16.95 -4.99 -14.32
N SER A 758 -17.88 -5.83 -14.79
CA SER A 758 -17.60 -6.95 -15.68
C SER A 758 -17.63 -6.55 -17.16
N GLU A 759 -16.89 -7.29 -17.98
CA GLU A 759 -16.93 -7.22 -19.45
C GLU A 759 -18.24 -7.79 -20.04
N GLN A 760 -19.10 -8.39 -19.23
CA GLN A 760 -20.38 -8.98 -19.64
C GLN A 760 -21.55 -8.30 -18.95
N ALA A 761 -22.73 -8.37 -19.56
CA ALA A 761 -23.96 -7.96 -18.91
C ALA A 761 -24.25 -8.88 -17.70
N ILE A 762 -24.69 -8.30 -16.59
CA ILE A 762 -25.03 -9.03 -15.36
C ILE A 762 -26.52 -8.85 -15.08
N THR A 763 -27.16 -9.96 -14.69
CA THR A 763 -28.47 -9.95 -14.03
C THR A 763 -28.24 -10.17 -12.54
N THR A 764 -28.68 -9.23 -11.72
CA THR A 764 -28.56 -9.29 -10.26
C THR A 764 -29.86 -8.81 -9.63
N ALA A 765 -30.08 -9.11 -8.35
CA ALA A 765 -31.11 -8.46 -7.54
C ALA A 765 -30.44 -7.58 -6.51
N ALA A 766 -30.89 -6.31 -6.43
CA ALA A 766 -30.47 -5.39 -5.37
C ALA A 766 -31.57 -5.32 -4.31
N SER A 767 -31.18 -5.58 -3.06
CA SER A 767 -32.08 -5.53 -1.90
C SER A 767 -31.46 -4.71 -0.77
N LEU A 768 -32.26 -4.46 0.25
CA LEU A 768 -31.84 -3.86 1.50
C LEU A 768 -32.13 -4.85 2.62
N ARG A 769 -31.24 -4.93 3.62
CA ARG A 769 -31.48 -5.75 4.83
C ARG A 769 -32.68 -5.24 5.64
N GLU A 770 -32.92 -3.93 5.55
CA GLU A 770 -34.03 -3.28 6.20
C GLU A 770 -34.52 -2.06 5.40
N ILE A 771 -35.81 -1.76 5.52
CA ILE A 771 -36.43 -0.57 4.96
C ILE A 771 -37.65 -0.15 5.79
N LYS A 772 -37.89 1.17 5.86
CA LYS A 772 -39.02 1.81 6.55
C LYS A 772 -40.16 2.06 5.56
N GLY A 773 -41.38 2.21 6.07
CA GLY A 773 -42.57 2.42 5.26
C GLY A 773 -43.28 1.12 4.89
N ALA A 774 -44.58 1.23 4.61
CA ALA A 774 -45.40 0.06 4.24
C ALA A 774 -45.50 -0.09 2.72
N ARG A 775 -45.41 1.02 1.99
CA ARG A 775 -45.44 1.10 0.52
C ARG A 775 -44.29 1.96 0.02
N HIS A 776 -43.79 1.61 -1.16
CA HIS A 776 -42.62 2.27 -1.73
C HIS A 776 -42.87 2.55 -3.20
N SER A 777 -42.83 3.81 -3.64
CA SER A 777 -42.80 4.10 -5.07
C SER A 777 -41.37 3.95 -5.58
N VAL A 778 -41.19 3.21 -6.68
CA VAL A 778 -39.86 2.87 -7.19
C VAL A 778 -39.72 3.29 -8.65
N ARG A 779 -38.65 4.01 -8.97
CA ARG A 779 -38.23 4.31 -10.34
C ARG A 779 -36.86 3.73 -10.62
N LEU A 780 -36.66 3.24 -11.84
CA LEU A 780 -35.42 2.61 -12.30
C LEU A 780 -34.86 3.34 -13.51
N PHE A 781 -33.64 3.83 -13.41
CA PHE A 781 -32.81 4.15 -14.57
C PHE A 781 -31.86 2.98 -14.84
N SER A 782 -31.61 2.67 -16.11
CA SER A 782 -30.56 1.73 -16.51
C SER A 782 -29.92 2.19 -17.81
N THR A 783 -28.61 2.03 -17.90
CA THR A 783 -27.84 2.33 -19.12
C THR A 783 -28.25 1.48 -20.33
N ILE A 784 -29.00 0.38 -20.13
CA ILE A 784 -29.59 -0.39 -21.23
C ILE A 784 -30.65 0.42 -21.98
N TRP A 785 -31.47 1.20 -21.27
CA TRP A 785 -32.57 1.96 -21.86
C TRP A 785 -32.29 3.46 -21.94
N ASN A 786 -31.28 3.95 -21.22
CA ASN A 786 -30.94 5.37 -21.13
C ASN A 786 -32.14 6.26 -20.78
N THR A 787 -33.05 5.73 -19.95
CA THR A 787 -34.26 6.44 -19.52
C THR A 787 -34.78 5.87 -18.20
N TRP A 788 -35.55 6.69 -17.49
CA TRP A 788 -36.25 6.30 -16.27
C TRP A 788 -37.53 5.51 -16.59
N ARG A 789 -37.78 4.45 -15.83
CA ARG A 789 -39.02 3.67 -15.84
C ARG A 789 -39.64 3.67 -14.46
N ASP A 790 -40.96 3.83 -14.40
CA ASP A 790 -41.72 3.67 -13.17
C ASP A 790 -42.01 2.18 -12.96
N LEU A 791 -41.60 1.64 -11.81
CA LEU A 791 -41.88 0.26 -11.40
C LEU A 791 -43.14 0.19 -10.51
N GLY A 792 -43.78 1.31 -10.23
CA GLY A 792 -44.98 1.42 -9.43
C GLY A 792 -44.71 1.31 -7.94
N HIS A 793 -45.70 0.79 -7.21
CA HIS A 793 -45.62 0.61 -5.76
C HIS A 793 -45.22 -0.80 -5.39
N LEU A 794 -44.07 -0.95 -4.76
CA LEU A 794 -43.60 -2.21 -4.19
C LEU A 794 -43.90 -2.29 -2.69
N LYS A 795 -44.29 -3.49 -2.25
CA LYS A 795 -44.39 -3.82 -0.81
C LYS A 795 -42.99 -3.90 -0.21
N LYS A 796 -42.91 -3.69 1.10
CA LYS A 796 -41.67 -3.88 1.86
C LYS A 796 -40.96 -5.19 1.53
N GLN A 797 -41.69 -6.32 1.52
CA GLN A 797 -41.10 -7.63 1.28
C GLN A 797 -40.46 -7.75 -0.12
N GLU A 798 -41.06 -7.14 -1.14
CA GLU A 798 -40.51 -7.20 -2.52
C GLU A 798 -39.16 -6.50 -2.63
N ILE A 799 -38.90 -5.46 -1.82
CA ILE A 799 -37.61 -4.76 -1.76
C ILE A 799 -36.58 -5.55 -0.95
N LEU A 800 -37.02 -6.21 0.14
CA LEU A 800 -36.16 -7.07 0.95
C LEU A 800 -35.74 -8.35 0.20
N ASP A 801 -36.65 -8.92 -0.59
CA ASP A 801 -36.39 -10.08 -1.45
C ASP A 801 -35.48 -9.71 -2.63
N GLY A 802 -35.58 -8.46 -3.10
CA GLY A 802 -34.66 -7.84 -4.05
C GLY A 802 -35.31 -7.49 -5.38
N ILE A 803 -34.92 -6.33 -5.90
CA ILE A 803 -35.39 -5.79 -7.17
C ILE A 803 -34.45 -6.30 -8.27
N PRO A 804 -34.94 -7.11 -9.23
CA PRO A 804 -34.11 -7.62 -10.30
C PRO A 804 -33.74 -6.50 -11.28
N VAL A 805 -32.46 -6.41 -11.61
CA VAL A 805 -31.92 -5.46 -12.58
C VAL A 805 -30.98 -6.19 -13.54
N ILE A 806 -31.01 -5.74 -14.79
CA ILE A 806 -30.05 -6.14 -15.82
C ILE A 806 -29.20 -4.91 -16.12
N ILE A 807 -27.88 -5.10 -16.10
CA ILE A 807 -26.90 -4.03 -16.30
C ILE A 807 -25.92 -4.50 -17.38
N ASP A 808 -25.74 -3.70 -18.42
CA ASP A 808 -24.77 -4.00 -19.47
C ASP A 808 -23.32 -3.88 -18.99
N ALA A 809 -22.37 -4.39 -19.78
CA ALA A 809 -20.95 -4.36 -19.44
C ALA A 809 -20.47 -2.92 -19.20
N GLY A 810 -19.80 -2.67 -18.07
CA GLY A 810 -19.39 -1.33 -17.65
C GLY A 810 -20.54 -0.34 -17.36
N GLY A 811 -21.80 -0.80 -17.42
CA GLY A 811 -23.01 -0.01 -17.23
C GLY A 811 -23.40 0.18 -15.76
N PHE A 812 -24.51 0.88 -15.54
CA PHE A 812 -25.10 1.04 -14.22
C PHE A 812 -26.63 1.14 -14.26
N ALA A 813 -27.23 0.96 -13.09
CA ALA A 813 -28.63 1.27 -12.82
C ALA A 813 -28.76 2.15 -11.56
N LEU A 814 -29.82 2.95 -11.52
CA LEU A 814 -30.22 3.74 -10.35
C LEU A 814 -31.65 3.36 -9.98
N LEU A 815 -31.88 2.97 -8.72
CA LEU A 815 -33.21 2.82 -8.16
C LEU A 815 -33.48 3.98 -7.21
N GLU A 816 -34.48 4.80 -7.53
CA GLU A 816 -35.04 5.78 -6.60
C GLU A 816 -36.24 5.16 -5.89
N ILE A 817 -36.18 5.08 -4.57
CA ILE A 817 -37.23 4.52 -3.72
C ILE A 817 -37.75 5.60 -2.79
N THR A 818 -39.03 5.94 -2.88
CA THR A 818 -39.69 6.83 -1.90
C THR A 818 -40.57 6.02 -0.97
N GLN A 819 -40.34 6.16 0.34
CA GLN A 819 -41.03 5.49 1.43
C GLN A 819 -42.31 6.25 1.81
N HIS A 820 -43.44 5.53 1.88
CA HIS A 820 -44.76 6.05 2.28
C HIS A 820 -45.28 5.42 3.57
#